data_AF-A0A7Y6ZU17-F1
#
_entry.id   AF-A0A7Y6ZU17-F1
#
_cell.length_a   1.000
_cell.length_b   1.000
_cell.length_c   1.000
_cell.angle_alpha   90.00
_cell.angle_beta   90.00
_cell.angle_gamma   90.00
#
_symmetry.space_group_name_H-M   'P 1'
#
loop_
_entity.id
_entity.type
_entity.pdbx_description
1 polymer ?
#
loop_
_entity_poly.entity_id
_entity_poly.type
_entity_poly.pdbx_seq_one_letter_code
_entity_poly.pdbx_strand_id
1 'polypeptide(L)'
;MNGIKRLSIINLTLLCIGLIASLMLIMTGIVVSDSANNLTQAKLETRVVALVDAVEKIAHNHAVERGLTAGYLGSGSAAAKAKVDAQRNKADEAVQTLRHFASQDWPEEIPVANRLARLFSVLEDKPAVRREVDNQQGSRAFGYYSRLNKTALDTASTLVLNITNRKVSDSVTHALTYAWLKERLGQMRGKVNGALASRSLPPETADDLAEYAASIDYLIKNQQNALSGAQLASFNDTVNSSQKKFMDGVYRQLLSTPVNFDALPGSTEWFAQASAQIGMVKQLLDLTWQSVQQTAEKRSQYILTTLITLITAIFVVFLIVIVMVSILIKTLNSQLTMLQHNLSNVSKHGDLTIDVALDSNNELGVISKAVNRTLLAIRDLITGLAQSVATSTRLGNSVAESATTIHRESELTQKRATSIATAVEQMTQTSREIALSAGSTLESSQALDHLADEAAAANITIKTSIDNLSQQMQEVESSAGTMGEHLAQISGILDTINNLSDQTNLLALNAAIEAARAGEHGRGFAVVADEVRQLATASRGSSDKISSLLDTLQQVSSKVISGVGRSASAARESLTLTKTGEQTANTVKQSASAVAQQANTMSAAAEQQSVTSEMIAKDVVSVQEAALHEFEVANQLKALTDDLQTNNILLERTMKNFKYQ
;
A
#
# COMPACT_ATOMS: atom_id res chain seq x y z
N MET A 1 -37.37 -18.71 3.92
CA MET A 1 -36.15 -18.13 3.29
C MET A 1 -35.58 -16.90 4.00
N ASN A 2 -36.36 -16.02 4.64
CA ASN A 2 -35.82 -14.82 5.29
C ASN A 2 -34.95 -15.07 6.56
N GLY A 3 -35.12 -16.20 7.25
CA GLY A 3 -34.28 -16.57 8.39
C GLY A 3 -32.85 -16.96 8.02
N ILE A 4 -32.64 -17.52 6.81
CA ILE A 4 -31.31 -17.98 6.33
C ILE A 4 -30.40 -16.78 6.05
N LYS A 5 -30.96 -15.66 5.56
CA LYS A 5 -30.20 -14.43 5.27
C LYS A 5 -29.67 -13.72 6.53
N ARG A 6 -30.18 -14.05 7.72
CA ARG A 6 -29.72 -13.47 9.00
C ARG A 6 -28.65 -14.28 9.72
N LEU A 7 -28.36 -15.50 9.26
CA LEU A 7 -27.33 -16.35 9.86
C LEU A 7 -25.96 -15.89 9.36
N SER A 8 -25.00 -15.74 10.26
CA SER A 8 -23.60 -15.53 9.86
C SER A 8 -23.11 -16.72 9.03
N ILE A 9 -22.07 -16.52 8.21
CA ILE A 9 -21.43 -17.60 7.44
C ILE A 9 -21.08 -18.79 8.35
N ILE A 10 -20.66 -18.51 9.60
CA ILE A 10 -20.34 -19.52 10.62
C ILE A 10 -21.59 -20.30 11.02
N ASN A 11 -22.71 -19.63 11.27
CA ASN A 11 -23.95 -20.32 11.63
C ASN A 11 -24.53 -21.13 10.48
N LEU A 12 -24.38 -20.66 9.24
CA LEU A 12 -24.80 -21.39 8.05
C LEU A 12 -23.93 -22.63 7.81
N THR A 13 -22.60 -22.52 7.98
CA THR A 13 -21.70 -23.68 7.88
C THR A 13 -21.97 -24.68 9.00
N LEU A 14 -22.16 -24.23 10.25
CA LEU A 14 -22.57 -25.10 11.37
C LEU A 14 -23.89 -25.82 11.11
N LEU A 15 -24.88 -25.13 10.53
CA LEU A 15 -26.17 -25.72 10.18
C LEU A 15 -26.02 -26.79 9.09
N CYS A 16 -25.27 -26.50 8.02
CA CYS A 16 -24.99 -27.45 6.95
C CYS A 16 -24.25 -28.69 7.47
N ILE A 17 -23.24 -28.49 8.32
CA ILE A 17 -22.46 -29.59 8.91
C ILE A 17 -23.34 -30.41 9.87
N GLY A 18 -24.18 -29.75 10.68
CA GLY A 18 -25.14 -30.43 11.55
C GLY A 18 -26.14 -31.28 10.76
N LEU A 19 -26.64 -30.78 9.63
CA LEU A 19 -27.52 -31.52 8.73
C LEU A 19 -26.84 -32.76 8.14
N ILE A 20 -25.63 -32.61 7.62
CA ILE A 20 -24.84 -33.73 7.06
C ILE A 20 -24.52 -34.76 8.15
N ALA A 21 -24.12 -34.31 9.34
CA ALA A 21 -23.84 -35.18 10.48
C ALA A 21 -25.09 -35.95 10.93
N SER A 22 -26.26 -35.29 10.95
CA SER A 22 -27.52 -35.96 11.30
C SER A 22 -27.93 -37.02 10.28
N LEU A 23 -27.75 -36.75 8.98
CA LEU A 23 -28.01 -37.72 7.92
C LEU A 23 -27.06 -38.93 8.02
N MET A 24 -25.77 -38.68 8.29
CA MET A 24 -24.78 -39.74 8.51
C MET A 24 -25.11 -40.60 9.74
N LEU A 25 -25.56 -39.99 10.83
CA LEU A 25 -25.99 -40.72 12.04
C LEU A 25 -27.19 -41.63 11.76
N ILE A 26 -28.18 -41.16 11.00
CA ILE A 26 -29.35 -41.96 10.63
C ILE A 26 -28.93 -43.16 9.75
N MET A 27 -28.16 -42.91 8.70
CA MET A 27 -27.66 -43.98 7.81
C MET A 27 -26.82 -45.00 8.58
N THR A 28 -25.95 -44.52 9.47
CA THR A 28 -25.15 -45.37 10.36
C THR A 28 -26.04 -46.22 11.26
N GLY A 29 -27.04 -45.62 11.90
CA GLY A 29 -27.97 -46.33 12.78
C GLY A 29 -28.68 -47.47 12.06
N ILE A 30 -29.09 -47.26 10.81
CA ILE A 30 -29.70 -48.30 9.98
C ILE A 30 -28.73 -49.45 9.72
N VAL A 31 -27.49 -49.16 9.29
CA VAL A 31 -26.48 -50.19 8.98
C VAL A 31 -26.07 -50.99 10.23
N VAL A 32 -25.90 -50.30 11.37
CA VAL A 32 -25.57 -50.95 12.65
C VAL A 32 -26.73 -51.80 13.13
N SER A 33 -27.97 -51.32 13.03
CA SER A 33 -29.16 -52.08 13.39
C SER A 33 -29.31 -53.35 12.54
N ASP A 34 -29.14 -53.23 11.22
CA ASP A 34 -29.20 -54.38 10.32
C ASP A 34 -28.11 -55.41 10.61
N SER A 35 -26.87 -54.95 10.83
CA SER A 35 -25.74 -55.80 11.20
C SER A 35 -25.93 -56.49 12.56
N ALA A 36 -26.53 -55.81 13.53
CA ALA A 36 -26.85 -56.38 14.85
C ALA A 36 -27.95 -57.45 14.75
N ASN A 37 -28.96 -57.24 13.91
CA ASN A 37 -29.98 -58.24 13.62
C ASN A 37 -29.37 -59.48 12.95
N ASN A 38 -28.51 -59.27 11.94
CA ASN A 38 -27.78 -60.34 11.27
C ASN A 38 -26.88 -61.15 12.22
N LEU A 39 -26.23 -60.49 13.19
CA LEU A 39 -25.44 -61.16 14.22
C LEU A 39 -26.32 -62.02 15.14
N THR A 40 -27.46 -61.49 15.55
CA THR A 40 -28.43 -62.21 16.39
C THR A 40 -28.93 -63.46 15.68
N GLN A 41 -29.26 -63.34 14.40
CA GLN A 41 -29.64 -64.47 13.54
C GLN A 41 -28.51 -65.49 13.38
N ALA A 42 -27.27 -65.05 13.15
CA ALA A 42 -26.11 -65.96 13.04
C ALA A 42 -25.83 -66.73 14.35
N LYS A 43 -25.98 -66.09 15.51
CA LYS A 43 -25.88 -66.76 16.82
C LYS A 43 -26.99 -67.79 17.01
N LEU A 44 -28.22 -67.45 16.60
CA LEU A 44 -29.35 -68.38 16.62
C LEU A 44 -29.09 -69.60 15.73
N GLU A 45 -28.56 -69.41 14.52
CA GLU A 45 -28.18 -70.50 13.63
C GLU A 45 -27.15 -71.45 14.27
N THR A 46 -26.12 -70.92 14.95
CA THR A 46 -25.14 -71.76 15.69
C THR A 46 -25.82 -72.60 16.76
N ARG A 47 -26.82 -72.03 17.47
CA ARG A 47 -27.62 -72.79 18.45
C ARG A 47 -28.46 -73.87 17.79
N VAL A 48 -29.13 -73.57 16.67
CA VAL A 48 -29.91 -74.56 15.90
C VAL A 48 -29.01 -75.69 15.41
N VAL A 49 -27.82 -75.38 14.89
CA VAL A 49 -26.82 -76.39 14.49
C VAL A 49 -26.47 -77.33 15.64
N ALA A 50 -26.20 -76.79 16.84
CA ALA A 50 -25.89 -77.59 18.02
C ALA A 50 -27.07 -78.47 18.46
N LEU A 51 -28.31 -77.95 18.34
CA LEU A 51 -29.52 -78.73 18.57
C LEU A 51 -29.68 -79.87 17.56
N VAL A 52 -29.46 -79.62 16.26
CA VAL A 52 -29.55 -80.66 15.22
C VAL A 52 -28.50 -81.76 15.46
N ASP A 53 -27.27 -81.40 15.82
CA ASP A 53 -26.21 -82.35 16.21
C ASP A 53 -26.62 -83.15 17.47
N ALA A 54 -27.22 -82.51 18.48
CA ALA A 54 -27.73 -83.20 19.67
C ALA A 54 -28.84 -84.22 19.32
N VAL A 55 -29.73 -83.88 18.38
CA VAL A 55 -30.76 -84.80 17.88
C VAL A 55 -30.14 -85.95 17.08
N GLU A 56 -29.14 -85.70 16.22
CA GLU A 56 -28.41 -86.76 15.51
C GLU A 56 -27.71 -87.70 16.49
N LYS A 57 -27.13 -87.18 17.58
CA LYS A 57 -26.52 -87.98 18.65
C LYS A 57 -27.51 -88.91 19.34
N ILE A 58 -28.82 -88.60 19.36
CA ILE A 58 -29.85 -89.57 19.77
C ILE A 58 -29.85 -90.75 18.81
N ALA A 59 -29.95 -90.51 17.50
CA ALA A 59 -29.92 -91.57 16.50
C ALA A 59 -28.62 -92.37 16.55
N HIS A 60 -27.47 -91.70 16.68
CA HIS A 60 -26.17 -92.37 16.75
C HIS A 60 -26.07 -93.32 17.95
N ASN A 61 -26.31 -92.82 19.16
CA ASN A 61 -26.10 -93.61 20.37
C ASN A 61 -27.09 -94.77 20.48
N HIS A 62 -28.33 -94.59 20.03
CA HIS A 62 -29.34 -95.67 20.04
C HIS A 62 -29.15 -96.65 18.85
N ALA A 63 -28.52 -96.24 17.74
CA ALA A 63 -28.06 -97.18 16.71
C ALA A 63 -26.94 -98.11 17.21
N VAL A 64 -26.00 -97.59 18.02
CA VAL A 64 -24.96 -98.40 18.65
C VAL A 64 -25.58 -99.31 19.72
N GLU A 65 -26.50 -98.79 20.54
CA GLU A 65 -27.23 -99.59 21.53
C GLU A 65 -28.01 -100.73 20.87
N ARG A 66 -28.68 -100.49 19.74
CA ARG A 66 -29.35 -101.53 18.93
C ARG A 66 -28.39 -102.63 18.51
N GLY A 67 -27.22 -102.26 17.98
CA GLY A 67 -26.22 -103.22 17.51
C GLY A 67 -25.66 -104.09 18.64
N LEU A 68 -25.34 -103.48 19.78
CA LEU A 68 -24.84 -104.20 20.96
C LEU A 68 -25.94 -105.06 21.60
N THR A 69 -27.18 -104.58 21.61
CA THR A 69 -28.37 -105.33 22.07
C THR A 69 -28.57 -106.59 21.25
N ALA A 70 -28.50 -106.50 19.91
CA ALA A 70 -28.61 -107.67 19.04
C ALA A 70 -27.48 -108.69 19.31
N GLY A 71 -26.25 -108.23 19.54
CA GLY A 71 -25.13 -109.10 19.92
C GLY A 71 -25.29 -109.75 21.30
N TYR A 72 -25.87 -109.03 22.26
CA TYR A 72 -26.18 -109.57 23.59
C TYR A 72 -27.30 -110.63 23.53
N LEU A 73 -28.42 -110.33 22.85
CA LEU A 73 -29.52 -111.28 22.67
C LEU A 73 -29.09 -112.54 21.91
N GLY A 74 -28.14 -112.44 20.98
CA GLY A 74 -27.62 -113.58 20.23
C GLY A 74 -26.57 -114.42 20.97
N SER A 75 -25.83 -113.85 21.92
CA SER A 75 -24.74 -114.55 22.63
C SER A 75 -25.05 -114.91 24.09
N GLY A 76 -25.95 -114.17 24.74
CA GLY A 76 -26.24 -114.28 26.18
C GLY A 76 -25.07 -113.91 27.11
N SER A 77 -23.92 -113.48 26.58
CA SER A 77 -22.69 -113.35 27.36
C SER A 77 -22.67 -112.10 28.27
N ALA A 78 -22.08 -112.24 29.46
CA ALA A 78 -21.88 -111.14 30.40
C ALA A 78 -21.01 -110.01 29.81
N ALA A 79 -20.02 -110.35 28.98
CA ALA A 79 -19.19 -109.38 28.28
C ALA A 79 -19.98 -108.54 27.25
N ALA A 80 -20.95 -109.14 26.55
CA ALA A 80 -21.85 -108.40 25.66
C ALA A 80 -22.80 -107.50 26.44
N LYS A 81 -23.31 -107.96 27.60
CA LYS A 81 -24.15 -107.14 28.49
C LYS A 81 -23.42 -105.90 29.00
N ALA A 82 -22.17 -106.03 29.44
CA ALA A 82 -21.37 -104.91 29.91
C ALA A 82 -21.17 -103.83 28.82
N LYS A 83 -21.01 -104.23 27.55
CA LYS A 83 -20.94 -103.29 26.42
C LYS A 83 -22.28 -102.57 26.19
N VAL A 84 -23.40 -103.28 26.31
CA VAL A 84 -24.74 -102.67 26.23
C VAL A 84 -24.91 -101.62 27.34
N ASP A 85 -24.60 -101.97 28.59
CA ASP A 85 -24.77 -101.04 29.72
C ASP A 85 -23.88 -99.80 29.61
N ALA A 86 -22.62 -99.97 29.17
CA ALA A 86 -21.74 -98.83 28.90
C ALA A 86 -22.31 -97.91 27.80
N GLN A 87 -22.94 -98.47 26.76
CA GLN A 87 -23.57 -97.67 25.70
C GLN A 87 -24.89 -97.02 26.15
N ARG A 88 -25.65 -97.66 27.04
CA ARG A 88 -26.87 -97.10 27.62
C ARG A 88 -26.61 -95.79 28.34
N ASN A 89 -25.51 -95.70 29.09
CA ASN A 89 -25.09 -94.47 29.75
C ASN A 89 -24.88 -93.32 28.74
N LYS A 90 -24.18 -93.59 27.63
CA LYS A 90 -23.98 -92.60 26.56
C LYS A 90 -25.28 -92.18 25.88
N ALA A 91 -26.18 -93.14 25.66
CA ALA A 91 -27.50 -92.88 25.10
C ALA A 91 -28.38 -92.04 26.04
N ASP A 92 -28.26 -92.23 27.36
CA ASP A 92 -28.98 -91.45 28.36
C ASP A 92 -28.41 -90.03 28.51
N GLU A 93 -27.09 -89.88 28.48
CA GLU A 93 -26.41 -88.59 28.44
C GLU A 93 -26.82 -87.77 27.21
N ALA A 94 -26.92 -88.40 26.04
CA ALA A 94 -27.41 -87.76 24.82
C ALA A 94 -28.87 -87.27 24.99
N VAL A 95 -29.74 -88.06 25.65
CA VAL A 95 -31.12 -87.64 25.96
C VAL A 95 -31.14 -86.47 26.94
N GLN A 96 -30.30 -86.47 27.97
CA GLN A 96 -30.19 -85.35 28.92
C GLN A 96 -29.73 -84.08 28.22
N THR A 97 -28.74 -84.18 27.32
CA THR A 97 -28.27 -83.05 26.49
C THR A 97 -29.40 -82.48 25.64
N LEU A 98 -30.19 -83.35 24.99
CA LEU A 98 -31.34 -82.90 24.21
C LEU A 98 -32.43 -82.26 25.07
N ARG A 99 -32.70 -82.79 26.28
CA ARG A 99 -33.64 -82.18 27.23
C ARG A 99 -33.17 -80.80 27.68
N HIS A 100 -31.88 -80.62 27.88
CA HIS A 100 -31.31 -79.31 28.18
C HIS A 100 -31.59 -78.31 27.06
N PHE A 101 -31.31 -78.66 25.80
CA PHE A 101 -31.67 -77.80 24.66
C PHE A 101 -33.17 -77.51 24.56
N ALA A 102 -34.02 -78.50 24.83
CA ALA A 102 -35.47 -78.33 24.81
C ALA A 102 -35.99 -77.37 25.88
N SER A 103 -35.26 -77.23 26.99
CA SER A 103 -35.60 -76.32 28.10
C SER A 103 -35.07 -74.89 27.93
N GLN A 104 -34.22 -74.64 26.93
CA GLN A 104 -33.70 -73.30 26.66
C GLN A 104 -34.76 -72.41 26.00
N ASP A 105 -34.59 -71.10 26.13
CA ASP A 105 -35.43 -70.13 25.43
C ASP A 105 -35.12 -70.12 23.93
N TRP A 106 -36.14 -70.40 23.13
CA TRP A 106 -36.12 -70.35 21.67
C TRP A 106 -37.09 -69.28 21.17
N PRO A 107 -36.80 -68.61 20.06
CA PRO A 107 -37.74 -67.69 19.41
C PRO A 107 -39.06 -68.40 19.06
N GLU A 108 -40.19 -67.68 19.11
CA GLU A 108 -41.52 -68.24 18.84
C GLU A 108 -41.61 -68.89 17.44
N GLU A 109 -40.83 -68.37 16.49
CA GLU A 109 -40.76 -68.87 15.11
C GLU A 109 -40.11 -70.27 15.03
N ILE A 110 -39.36 -70.67 16.05
CA ILE A 110 -38.70 -71.98 16.15
C ILE A 110 -39.27 -72.72 17.36
N PRO A 111 -40.45 -73.36 17.24
CA PRO A 111 -41.09 -74.07 18.34
C PRO A 111 -40.39 -75.42 18.60
N VAL A 112 -39.20 -75.38 19.20
CA VAL A 112 -38.34 -76.55 19.45
C VAL A 112 -39.06 -77.61 20.28
N ALA A 113 -39.81 -77.21 21.31
CA ALA A 113 -40.58 -78.14 22.14
C ALA A 113 -41.57 -78.98 21.31
N ASN A 114 -42.32 -78.34 20.39
CA ASN A 114 -43.27 -79.02 19.52
C ASN A 114 -42.57 -79.96 18.53
N ARG A 115 -41.42 -79.54 17.99
CA ARG A 115 -40.64 -80.36 17.05
C ARG A 115 -40.03 -81.59 17.71
N LEU A 116 -39.66 -81.50 18.99
CA LEU A 116 -39.08 -82.61 19.77
C LEU A 116 -40.13 -83.51 20.42
N ALA A 117 -41.40 -83.09 20.50
CA ALA A 117 -42.46 -83.81 21.22
C ALA A 117 -42.60 -85.28 20.77
N ARG A 118 -42.62 -85.53 19.46
CA ARG A 118 -42.71 -86.89 18.91
C ARG A 118 -41.49 -87.74 19.29
N LEU A 119 -40.29 -87.17 19.26
CA LEU A 119 -39.07 -87.86 19.63
C LEU A 119 -39.06 -88.22 21.13
N PHE A 120 -39.46 -87.29 22.00
CA PHE A 120 -39.57 -87.56 23.43
C PHE A 120 -40.62 -88.61 23.75
N SER A 121 -41.77 -88.60 23.07
CA SER A 121 -42.79 -89.65 23.22
C SER A 121 -42.27 -91.04 22.86
N VAL A 122 -41.48 -91.19 21.78
CA VAL A 122 -40.86 -92.48 21.44
C VAL A 122 -39.85 -92.91 22.52
N LEU A 123 -39.11 -91.96 23.12
CA LEU A 123 -38.13 -92.25 24.17
C LEU A 123 -38.74 -92.74 25.49
N GLU A 124 -40.05 -92.53 25.74
CA GLU A 124 -40.72 -92.97 26.96
C GLU A 124 -40.79 -94.50 27.10
N ASP A 125 -40.86 -95.24 25.99
CA ASP A 125 -40.89 -96.71 25.97
C ASP A 125 -39.48 -97.34 26.12
N LYS A 126 -38.42 -96.53 26.07
CA LYS A 126 -37.02 -97.00 26.19
C LYS A 126 -36.77 -97.89 27.42
N PRO A 127 -37.21 -97.54 28.65
CA PRO A 127 -36.96 -98.36 29.83
C PRO A 127 -37.67 -99.71 29.78
N ALA A 128 -38.84 -99.81 29.16
CA ALA A 128 -39.55 -101.08 28.99
C ALA A 128 -38.79 -102.00 28.03
N VAL A 129 -38.37 -101.48 26.86
CA VAL A 129 -37.55 -102.24 25.90
C VAL A 129 -36.24 -102.72 26.52
N ARG A 130 -35.56 -101.86 27.31
CA ARG A 130 -34.32 -102.26 28.01
C ARG A 130 -34.55 -103.39 29.00
N ARG A 131 -35.67 -103.39 29.76
CA ARG A 131 -36.03 -104.48 30.67
C ARG A 131 -36.29 -105.80 29.92
N GLU A 132 -36.97 -105.74 28.79
CA GLU A 132 -37.16 -106.93 27.93
C GLU A 132 -35.83 -107.49 27.43
N VAL A 133 -34.90 -106.61 27.02
CA VAL A 133 -33.54 -107.00 26.61
C VAL A 133 -32.78 -107.63 27.76
N ASP A 134 -32.85 -107.06 28.96
CA ASP A 134 -32.16 -107.57 30.16
C ASP A 134 -32.70 -108.96 30.57
N ASN A 135 -33.98 -109.24 30.32
CA ASN A 135 -34.61 -110.54 30.50
C ASN A 135 -34.42 -111.49 29.30
N GLN A 136 -33.60 -111.13 28.30
CA GLN A 136 -33.37 -111.86 27.05
C GLN A 136 -34.65 -112.11 26.20
N GLN A 137 -35.69 -111.30 26.37
CA GLN A 137 -36.97 -111.37 25.66
C GLN A 137 -37.17 -110.18 24.69
N GLY A 138 -36.08 -109.58 24.21
CA GLY A 138 -36.08 -108.32 23.46
C GLY A 138 -36.39 -108.42 21.96
N SER A 139 -37.36 -109.24 21.53
CA SER A 139 -37.66 -109.43 20.10
C SER A 139 -38.03 -108.13 19.36
N ARG A 140 -38.68 -107.18 20.04
CA ARG A 140 -39.06 -105.87 19.49
C ARG A 140 -37.95 -104.81 19.55
N ALA A 141 -36.81 -105.07 20.20
CA ALA A 141 -35.76 -104.07 20.43
C ALA A 141 -35.18 -103.50 19.12
N PHE A 142 -34.98 -104.35 18.11
CA PHE A 142 -34.50 -103.90 16.80
C PHE A 142 -35.46 -102.90 16.14
N GLY A 143 -36.76 -103.20 16.16
CA GLY A 143 -37.80 -102.35 15.59
C GLY A 143 -37.96 -101.04 16.36
N TYR A 144 -37.93 -101.09 17.69
CA TYR A 144 -37.98 -99.91 18.55
C TYR A 144 -36.83 -98.94 18.27
N TYR A 145 -35.57 -99.40 18.35
CA TYR A 145 -34.43 -98.51 18.13
C TYR A 145 -34.38 -97.98 16.70
N SER A 146 -34.77 -98.79 15.70
CA SER A 146 -34.87 -98.32 14.31
C SER A 146 -35.93 -97.21 14.15
N ARG A 147 -37.09 -97.32 14.83
CA ARG A 147 -38.11 -96.27 14.85
C ARG A 147 -37.62 -95.02 15.58
N LEU A 148 -36.93 -95.17 16.70
CA LEU A 148 -36.34 -94.06 17.45
C LEU A 148 -35.31 -93.31 16.61
N ASN A 149 -34.37 -94.02 15.98
CA ASN A 149 -33.34 -93.42 15.14
C ASN A 149 -33.95 -92.69 13.94
N LYS A 150 -34.93 -93.30 13.26
CA LYS A 150 -35.67 -92.66 12.18
C LYS A 150 -36.36 -91.39 12.66
N THR A 151 -37.08 -91.45 13.77
CA THR A 151 -37.78 -90.28 14.35
C THR A 151 -36.79 -89.17 14.69
N ALA A 152 -35.61 -89.51 15.23
CA ALA A 152 -34.56 -88.54 15.52
C ALA A 152 -34.00 -87.90 14.24
N LEU A 153 -33.65 -88.69 13.22
CA LEU A 153 -33.12 -88.15 11.96
C LEU A 153 -34.15 -87.33 11.17
N ASP A 154 -35.42 -87.73 11.17
CA ASP A 154 -36.53 -86.96 10.60
C ASP A 154 -36.66 -85.62 11.34
N THR A 155 -36.64 -85.65 12.68
CA THR A 155 -36.71 -84.44 13.51
C THR A 155 -35.53 -83.51 13.23
N ALA A 156 -34.31 -84.04 13.16
CA ALA A 156 -33.11 -83.30 12.82
C ALA A 156 -33.24 -82.63 11.44
N SER A 157 -33.77 -83.34 10.45
CA SER A 157 -33.99 -82.83 9.08
C SER A 157 -34.98 -81.66 9.06
N THR A 158 -36.06 -81.73 9.84
CA THR A 158 -36.99 -80.59 9.93
C THR A 158 -36.37 -79.36 10.59
N LEU A 159 -35.49 -79.55 11.58
CA LEU A 159 -34.85 -78.46 12.31
C LEU A 159 -33.86 -77.67 11.44
N VAL A 160 -33.30 -78.29 10.38
CA VAL A 160 -32.47 -77.61 9.38
C VAL A 160 -33.20 -76.45 8.71
N LEU A 161 -34.52 -76.52 8.56
CA LEU A 161 -35.33 -75.45 7.94
C LEU A 161 -35.24 -74.11 8.69
N ASN A 162 -34.77 -74.10 9.94
CA ASN A 162 -34.56 -72.88 10.71
C ASN A 162 -33.15 -72.29 10.55
N ILE A 163 -32.31 -72.89 9.69
CA ILE A 163 -30.97 -72.39 9.36
C ILE A 163 -31.10 -71.57 8.08
N THR A 164 -31.09 -70.25 8.22
CA THR A 164 -31.27 -69.34 7.09
C THR A 164 -30.04 -69.22 6.19
N ASN A 165 -28.84 -69.47 6.72
CA ASN A 165 -27.65 -69.52 5.89
C ASN A 165 -27.65 -70.74 4.98
N ARG A 166 -27.63 -70.50 3.67
CA ARG A 166 -27.50 -71.56 2.68
C ARG A 166 -26.27 -72.45 2.92
N LYS A 167 -25.09 -71.87 3.16
CA LYS A 167 -23.84 -72.64 3.32
C LYS A 167 -23.84 -73.51 4.57
N VAL A 168 -24.34 -73.00 5.70
CA VAL A 168 -24.49 -73.79 6.94
C VAL A 168 -25.57 -74.86 6.76
N SER A 169 -26.72 -74.50 6.20
CA SER A 169 -27.83 -75.41 5.92
C SER A 169 -27.42 -76.58 5.02
N ASP A 170 -26.71 -76.29 3.91
CA ASP A 170 -26.21 -77.30 2.98
C ASP A 170 -25.22 -78.25 3.69
N SER A 171 -24.32 -77.70 4.50
CA SER A 171 -23.34 -78.49 5.27
C SER A 171 -24.00 -79.39 6.32
N VAL A 172 -25.04 -78.91 7.01
CA VAL A 172 -25.85 -79.72 7.94
C VAL A 172 -26.60 -80.81 7.19
N THR A 173 -27.13 -80.50 6.00
CA THR A 173 -27.84 -81.47 5.15
C THR A 173 -26.91 -82.61 4.70
N HIS A 174 -25.65 -82.30 4.38
CA HIS A 174 -24.63 -83.32 4.10
C HIS A 174 -24.36 -84.20 5.33
N ALA A 175 -24.22 -83.61 6.52
CA ALA A 175 -24.05 -84.37 7.76
C ALA A 175 -25.23 -85.31 8.01
N LEU A 176 -26.47 -84.83 7.86
CA LEU A 176 -27.66 -85.67 8.02
C LEU A 176 -27.77 -86.75 6.94
N THR A 177 -27.32 -86.50 5.72
CA THR A 177 -27.25 -87.53 4.66
C THR A 177 -26.28 -88.64 5.05
N TYR A 178 -25.12 -88.31 5.62
CA TYR A 178 -24.21 -89.32 6.19
C TYR A 178 -24.80 -90.05 7.39
N ALA A 179 -25.55 -89.37 8.26
CA ALA A 179 -26.22 -89.99 9.39
C ALA A 179 -27.29 -91.00 8.94
N TRP A 180 -28.06 -90.66 7.91
CA TRP A 180 -29.00 -91.58 7.25
C TRP A 180 -28.31 -92.76 6.57
N LEU A 181 -27.20 -92.51 5.86
CA LEU A 181 -26.41 -93.57 5.23
C LEU A 181 -25.87 -94.55 6.29
N LYS A 182 -25.33 -94.00 7.39
CA LYS A 182 -24.86 -94.75 8.56
C LYS A 182 -25.98 -95.60 9.18
N GLU A 183 -27.18 -95.03 9.34
CA GLU A 183 -28.34 -95.76 9.89
C GLU A 183 -28.77 -96.91 8.98
N ARG A 184 -28.89 -96.69 7.66
CA ARG A 184 -29.26 -97.77 6.71
C ARG A 184 -28.21 -98.87 6.63
N LEU A 185 -26.92 -98.51 6.62
CA LEU A 185 -25.83 -99.48 6.72
C LEU A 185 -25.89 -100.27 8.04
N GLY A 186 -26.26 -99.61 9.14
CA GLY A 186 -26.45 -100.25 10.45
C GLY A 186 -27.62 -101.25 10.48
N GLN A 187 -28.74 -100.91 9.82
CA GLN A 187 -29.91 -101.80 9.68
C GLN A 187 -29.56 -103.01 8.80
N MET A 188 -28.93 -102.78 7.64
CA MET A 188 -28.43 -103.83 6.75
C MET A 188 -27.45 -104.76 7.46
N ARG A 189 -26.46 -104.21 8.18
CA ARG A 189 -25.51 -105.00 8.98
C ARG A 189 -26.25 -105.94 9.93
N GLY A 190 -27.24 -105.43 10.67
CA GLY A 190 -27.99 -106.21 11.65
C GLY A 190 -28.80 -107.36 11.03
N LYS A 191 -29.55 -107.06 9.97
CA LYS A 191 -30.41 -108.05 9.28
C LYS A 191 -29.60 -109.12 8.54
N VAL A 192 -28.54 -108.73 7.82
CA VAL A 192 -27.63 -109.69 7.19
C VAL A 192 -26.92 -110.56 8.22
N ASN A 193 -26.44 -109.97 9.34
CA ASN A 193 -25.80 -110.73 10.39
C ASN A 193 -26.74 -111.79 10.99
N GLY A 194 -28.02 -111.43 11.17
CA GLY A 194 -29.07 -112.37 11.57
C GLY A 194 -29.23 -113.51 10.58
N ALA A 195 -29.39 -113.20 9.28
CA ALA A 195 -29.57 -114.19 8.23
C ALA A 195 -28.37 -115.16 8.08
N LEU A 196 -27.14 -114.64 8.19
CA LEU A 196 -25.91 -115.45 8.18
C LEU A 196 -25.81 -116.36 9.41
N ALA A 197 -26.16 -115.84 10.61
CA ALA A 197 -26.11 -116.62 11.84
C ALA A 197 -27.18 -117.72 11.89
N SER A 198 -28.39 -117.45 11.37
CA SER A 198 -29.47 -118.45 11.28
C SER A 198 -29.41 -119.32 10.03
N ARG A 199 -28.49 -119.04 9.09
CA ARG A 199 -28.39 -119.66 7.76
C ARG A 199 -29.74 -119.75 7.04
N SER A 200 -30.54 -118.69 7.17
CA SER A 200 -31.89 -118.60 6.64
C SER A 200 -32.22 -117.15 6.32
N LEU A 201 -32.90 -116.91 5.20
CA LEU A 201 -33.34 -115.59 4.79
C LEU A 201 -34.87 -115.59 4.61
N PRO A 202 -35.63 -115.20 5.64
CA PRO A 202 -37.07 -115.04 5.54
C PRO A 202 -37.44 -114.00 4.47
N PRO A 203 -38.56 -114.15 3.73
CA PRO A 203 -38.99 -113.21 2.69
C PRO A 203 -39.06 -111.76 3.17
N GLU A 204 -39.63 -111.52 4.37
CA GLU A 204 -39.70 -110.18 4.97
C GLU A 204 -38.32 -109.55 5.21
N THR A 205 -37.31 -110.38 5.53
CA THR A 205 -35.94 -109.89 5.71
C THR A 205 -35.26 -109.63 4.37
N ALA A 206 -35.59 -110.38 3.31
CA ALA A 206 -35.13 -110.09 1.96
C ALA A 206 -35.69 -108.74 1.46
N ASP A 207 -36.98 -108.49 1.70
CA ASP A 207 -37.64 -107.22 1.35
C ASP A 207 -37.04 -106.03 2.11
N ASP A 208 -36.84 -106.15 3.42
CA ASP A 208 -36.15 -105.14 4.24
C ASP A 208 -34.76 -104.81 3.68
N LEU A 209 -33.98 -105.85 3.32
CA LEU A 209 -32.63 -105.68 2.78
C LEU A 209 -32.65 -105.00 1.40
N ALA A 210 -33.64 -105.30 0.56
CA ALA A 210 -33.84 -104.64 -0.73
C ALA A 210 -34.17 -103.15 -0.56
N GLU A 211 -35.05 -102.80 0.38
CA GLU A 211 -35.34 -101.40 0.72
C GLU A 211 -34.09 -100.67 1.21
N TYR A 212 -33.32 -101.30 2.11
CA TYR A 212 -32.12 -100.68 2.67
C TYR A 212 -31.05 -100.46 1.61
N ALA A 213 -30.84 -101.42 0.70
CA ALA A 213 -29.90 -101.27 -0.41
C ALA A 213 -30.30 -100.14 -1.36
N ALA A 214 -31.57 -100.08 -1.76
CA ALA A 214 -32.09 -99.01 -2.60
C ALA A 214 -31.94 -97.63 -1.91
N SER A 215 -32.21 -97.56 -0.61
CA SER A 215 -32.02 -96.34 0.18
C SER A 215 -30.54 -95.95 0.30
N ILE A 216 -29.62 -96.91 0.46
CA ILE A 216 -28.18 -96.67 0.50
C ILE A 216 -27.71 -96.11 -0.84
N ASP A 217 -28.10 -96.72 -1.96
CA ASP A 217 -27.73 -96.27 -3.30
C ASP A 217 -28.27 -94.86 -3.60
N TYR A 218 -29.51 -94.57 -3.18
CA TYR A 218 -30.08 -93.24 -3.29
C TYR A 218 -29.26 -92.21 -2.49
N LEU A 219 -28.95 -92.50 -1.22
CA LEU A 219 -28.18 -91.59 -0.37
C LEU A 219 -26.77 -91.35 -0.93
N ILE A 220 -26.14 -92.39 -1.48
CA ILE A 220 -24.83 -92.28 -2.13
C ILE A 220 -24.92 -91.37 -3.36
N LYS A 221 -25.88 -91.60 -4.27
CA LYS A 221 -26.05 -90.78 -5.47
C LYS A 221 -26.41 -89.33 -5.13
N ASN A 222 -27.32 -89.11 -4.19
CA ASN A 222 -27.70 -87.79 -3.72
C ASN A 222 -26.49 -87.01 -3.19
N GLN A 223 -25.66 -87.68 -2.38
CA GLN A 223 -24.47 -87.07 -1.81
C GLN A 223 -23.37 -86.84 -2.87
N GLN A 224 -23.17 -87.75 -3.83
CA GLN A 224 -22.26 -87.55 -4.96
C GLN A 224 -22.64 -86.35 -5.83
N ASN A 225 -23.95 -86.14 -6.04
CA ASN A 225 -24.45 -85.00 -6.82
C ASN A 225 -24.32 -83.66 -6.07
N ALA A 226 -24.31 -83.70 -4.73
CA ALA A 226 -24.30 -82.50 -3.91
C ALA A 226 -22.89 -82.08 -3.48
N LEU A 227 -21.93 -83.00 -3.41
CA LEU A 227 -20.54 -82.73 -3.04
C LEU A 227 -19.67 -82.33 -4.23
N SER A 228 -18.58 -81.62 -3.94
CA SER A 228 -17.54 -81.29 -4.93
C SER A 228 -16.14 -81.31 -4.31
N GLY A 229 -15.11 -81.27 -5.16
CA GLY A 229 -13.70 -81.16 -4.75
C GLY A 229 -13.24 -82.27 -3.80
N ALA A 230 -12.50 -81.89 -2.76
CA ALA A 230 -11.93 -82.83 -1.79
C ALA A 230 -13.00 -83.62 -1.01
N GLN A 231 -14.15 -83.02 -0.72
CA GLN A 231 -15.24 -83.69 -0.02
C GLN A 231 -15.84 -84.82 -0.86
N LEU A 232 -16.03 -84.59 -2.16
CA LEU A 232 -16.49 -85.62 -3.09
C LEU A 232 -15.47 -86.74 -3.24
N ALA A 233 -14.18 -86.42 -3.32
CA ALA A 233 -13.11 -87.41 -3.39
C ALA A 233 -13.10 -88.33 -2.15
N SER A 234 -13.07 -87.76 -0.93
CA SER A 234 -13.08 -88.55 0.31
C SER A 234 -14.37 -89.37 0.48
N PHE A 235 -15.51 -88.85 0.01
CA PHE A 235 -16.74 -89.62 0.00
C PHE A 235 -16.67 -90.80 -0.97
N ASN A 236 -16.19 -90.57 -2.20
CA ASN A 236 -15.99 -91.60 -3.21
C ASN A 236 -15.02 -92.70 -2.74
N ASP A 237 -13.94 -92.34 -2.04
CA ASP A 237 -13.02 -93.31 -1.45
C ASP A 237 -13.72 -94.21 -0.42
N THR A 238 -14.64 -93.62 0.36
CA THR A 238 -15.41 -94.35 1.37
C THR A 238 -16.47 -95.26 0.77
N VAL A 239 -17.18 -94.84 -0.27
CA VAL A 239 -18.23 -95.66 -0.92
C VAL A 239 -17.69 -96.64 -1.96
N ASN A 240 -16.42 -96.50 -2.37
CA ASN A 240 -15.72 -97.46 -3.24
C ASN A 240 -14.67 -98.29 -2.50
N SER A 241 -14.68 -98.24 -1.16
CA SER A 241 -13.79 -98.98 -0.28
C SER A 241 -13.88 -100.49 -0.52
N SER A 242 -12.83 -101.23 -0.12
CA SER A 242 -12.87 -102.69 -0.17
C SER A 242 -13.98 -103.26 0.71
N GLN A 243 -14.26 -102.62 1.85
CA GLN A 243 -15.35 -102.97 2.76
C GLN A 243 -16.72 -102.83 2.10
N LYS A 244 -16.98 -101.73 1.39
CA LYS A 244 -18.26 -101.53 0.69
C LYS A 244 -18.42 -102.54 -0.46
N LYS A 245 -17.38 -102.78 -1.24
CA LYS A 245 -17.40 -103.81 -2.30
C LYS A 245 -17.65 -105.21 -1.76
N PHE A 246 -17.04 -105.56 -0.62
CA PHE A 246 -17.32 -106.80 0.10
C PHE A 246 -18.79 -106.86 0.53
N MET A 247 -19.31 -105.79 1.14
CA MET A 247 -20.71 -105.74 1.56
C MET A 247 -21.69 -105.95 0.40
N ASP A 248 -21.44 -105.29 -0.74
CA ASP A 248 -22.27 -105.42 -1.95
C ASP A 248 -22.17 -106.81 -2.58
N GLY A 249 -21.03 -107.49 -2.44
CA GLY A 249 -20.86 -108.89 -2.85
C GLY A 249 -21.73 -109.83 -2.03
N VAL A 250 -21.63 -109.73 -0.70
CA VAL A 250 -22.41 -110.54 0.24
C VAL A 250 -23.91 -110.31 0.06
N TYR A 251 -24.32 -109.04 -0.05
CA TYR A 251 -25.72 -108.68 -0.30
C TYR A 251 -26.25 -109.27 -1.62
N ARG A 252 -25.51 -109.15 -2.73
CA ARG A 252 -25.91 -109.73 -4.02
C ARG A 252 -26.04 -111.25 -3.98
N GLN A 253 -25.14 -111.94 -3.27
CA GLN A 253 -25.22 -113.39 -3.10
C GLN A 253 -26.38 -113.80 -2.19
N LEU A 254 -26.67 -113.05 -1.14
CA LEU A 254 -27.84 -113.29 -0.27
C LEU A 254 -29.18 -113.15 -0.99
N LEU A 255 -29.26 -112.34 -2.05
CA LEU A 255 -30.48 -112.19 -2.85
C LEU A 255 -30.51 -113.08 -4.10
N SER A 256 -29.48 -113.92 -4.31
CA SER A 256 -29.51 -114.92 -5.37
C SER A 256 -30.50 -116.04 -5.01
N THR A 257 -31.23 -116.55 -6.01
CA THR A 257 -32.19 -117.66 -5.80
C THR A 257 -31.70 -118.90 -6.56
N PRO A 258 -31.37 -120.02 -5.88
CA PRO A 258 -31.35 -120.23 -4.42
C PRO A 258 -30.13 -119.60 -3.73
N VAL A 259 -30.27 -119.22 -2.46
CA VAL A 259 -29.17 -118.66 -1.66
C VAL A 259 -28.18 -119.76 -1.29
N ASN A 260 -26.91 -119.60 -1.67
CA ASN A 260 -25.84 -120.50 -1.25
C ASN A 260 -25.12 -119.97 0.00
N PHE A 261 -25.55 -120.43 1.19
CA PHE A 261 -24.94 -120.04 2.47
C PHE A 261 -23.53 -120.59 2.70
N ASP A 262 -23.05 -121.54 1.90
CA ASP A 262 -21.67 -122.06 1.99
C ASP A 262 -20.67 -121.17 1.26
N ALA A 263 -21.14 -120.36 0.29
CA ALA A 263 -20.33 -119.38 -0.42
C ALA A 263 -20.27 -118.01 0.28
N LEU A 264 -21.04 -117.82 1.36
CA LEU A 264 -21.11 -116.57 2.12
C LEU A 264 -20.09 -116.56 3.28
N PRO A 265 -19.57 -115.37 3.67
CA PRO A 265 -18.66 -115.25 4.80
C PRO A 265 -19.36 -115.56 6.13
N GLY A 266 -18.57 -115.88 7.15
CA GLY A 266 -19.09 -116.04 8.50
C GLY A 266 -19.71 -114.76 9.06
N SER A 267 -20.69 -114.87 9.96
CA SER A 267 -21.36 -113.72 10.57
C SER A 267 -20.37 -112.77 11.26
N THR A 268 -19.33 -113.30 11.91
CA THR A 268 -18.25 -112.52 12.54
C THR A 268 -17.46 -111.68 11.53
N GLU A 269 -17.12 -112.25 10.38
CA GLU A 269 -16.38 -111.54 9.32
C GLU A 269 -17.26 -110.45 8.70
N TRP A 270 -18.51 -110.78 8.37
CA TRP A 270 -19.50 -109.81 7.90
C TRP A 270 -19.65 -108.63 8.88
N PHE A 271 -19.85 -108.94 10.16
CA PHE A 271 -20.04 -107.92 11.19
C PHE A 271 -18.83 -107.01 11.30
N ALA A 272 -17.61 -107.55 11.23
CA ALA A 272 -16.37 -106.77 11.26
C ALA A 272 -16.25 -105.84 10.05
N GLN A 273 -16.41 -106.35 8.83
CA GLN A 273 -16.30 -105.56 7.60
C GLN A 273 -17.39 -104.48 7.49
N ALA A 274 -18.64 -104.82 7.82
CA ALA A 274 -19.73 -103.86 7.83
C ALA A 274 -19.57 -102.80 8.93
N SER A 275 -19.03 -103.17 10.09
CA SER A 275 -18.72 -102.20 11.15
C SER A 275 -17.57 -101.27 10.74
N ALA A 276 -16.58 -101.76 10.00
CA ALA A 276 -15.51 -100.93 9.44
C ALA A 276 -16.06 -99.92 8.42
N GLN A 277 -16.96 -100.34 7.51
CA GLN A 277 -17.61 -99.41 6.56
C GLN A 277 -18.44 -98.33 7.26
N ILE A 278 -19.22 -98.71 8.27
CA ILE A 278 -19.97 -97.77 9.11
C ILE A 278 -19.01 -96.80 9.82
N GLY A 279 -17.86 -97.29 10.28
CA GLY A 279 -16.78 -96.49 10.87
C GLY A 279 -16.24 -95.43 9.91
N MET A 280 -16.00 -95.78 8.65
CA MET A 280 -15.54 -94.83 7.62
C MET A 280 -16.60 -93.74 7.36
N VAL A 281 -17.89 -94.11 7.23
CA VAL A 281 -18.98 -93.12 7.09
C VAL A 281 -19.12 -92.25 8.34
N LYS A 282 -18.93 -92.83 9.53
CA LYS A 282 -18.92 -92.07 10.79
C LYS A 282 -17.77 -91.05 10.81
N GLN A 283 -16.60 -91.41 10.33
CA GLN A 283 -15.47 -90.48 10.25
C GLN A 283 -15.79 -89.27 9.35
N LEU A 284 -16.42 -89.50 8.18
CA LEU A 284 -16.90 -88.41 7.33
C LEU A 284 -17.97 -87.56 8.02
N LEU A 285 -18.90 -88.19 8.73
CA LEU A 285 -19.93 -87.49 9.51
C LEU A 285 -19.31 -86.60 10.60
N ASP A 286 -18.38 -87.12 11.40
CA ASP A 286 -17.73 -86.38 12.47
C ASP A 286 -16.96 -85.16 11.93
N LEU A 287 -16.20 -85.35 10.85
CA LEU A 287 -15.48 -84.26 10.16
C LEU A 287 -16.45 -83.21 9.60
N THR A 288 -17.60 -83.64 9.09
CA THR A 288 -18.61 -82.72 8.55
C THR A 288 -19.27 -81.93 9.68
N TRP A 289 -19.60 -82.55 10.80
CA TRP A 289 -20.12 -81.84 11.98
C TRP A 289 -19.12 -80.82 12.53
N GLN A 290 -17.83 -81.17 12.59
CA GLN A 290 -16.79 -80.24 12.99
C GLN A 290 -16.71 -79.04 12.02
N SER A 291 -16.78 -79.28 10.71
CA SER A 291 -16.79 -78.23 9.69
C SER A 291 -18.04 -77.35 9.76
N VAL A 292 -19.21 -77.94 10.01
CA VAL A 292 -20.48 -77.23 10.21
C VAL A 292 -20.39 -76.26 11.39
N GLN A 293 -19.95 -76.74 12.56
CA GLN A 293 -19.79 -75.91 13.76
C GLN A 293 -18.80 -74.77 13.52
N GLN A 294 -17.65 -75.07 12.89
CA GLN A 294 -16.67 -74.03 12.54
C GLN A 294 -17.22 -73.02 11.53
N THR A 295 -18.03 -73.44 10.56
CA THR A 295 -18.60 -72.55 9.54
C THR A 295 -19.64 -71.61 10.16
N ALA A 296 -20.51 -72.13 11.03
CA ALA A 296 -21.50 -71.33 11.76
C ALA A 296 -20.80 -70.31 12.69
N GLU A 297 -19.81 -70.75 13.46
CA GLU A 297 -19.08 -69.87 14.38
C GLU A 297 -18.26 -68.81 13.62
N LYS A 298 -17.52 -69.18 12.57
CA LYS A 298 -16.79 -68.21 11.73
C LYS A 298 -17.71 -67.17 11.13
N ARG A 299 -18.93 -67.54 10.72
CA ARG A 299 -19.92 -66.58 10.22
C ARG A 299 -20.32 -65.57 11.30
N SER A 300 -20.68 -66.06 12.49
CA SER A 300 -21.03 -65.20 13.64
C SER A 300 -19.89 -64.24 13.99
N GLN A 301 -18.65 -64.75 14.08
CA GLN A 301 -17.45 -63.96 14.36
C GLN A 301 -17.16 -62.93 13.26
N TYR A 302 -17.30 -63.31 11.99
CA TYR A 302 -17.10 -62.38 10.86
C TYR A 302 -18.09 -61.22 10.89
N ILE A 303 -19.36 -61.47 11.22
CA ILE A 303 -20.38 -60.42 11.34
C ILE A 303 -20.04 -59.51 12.54
N LEU A 304 -19.64 -60.10 13.67
CA LEU A 304 -19.23 -59.35 14.86
C LEU A 304 -18.02 -58.44 14.61
N THR A 305 -16.96 -58.96 13.98
CA THR A 305 -15.76 -58.17 13.68
C THR A 305 -16.08 -57.08 12.67
N THR A 306 -16.86 -57.38 11.63
CA THR A 306 -17.32 -56.38 10.65
C THR A 306 -18.10 -55.25 11.34
N LEU A 307 -19.03 -55.60 12.24
CA LEU A 307 -19.80 -54.64 13.02
C LEU A 307 -18.91 -53.74 13.88
N ILE A 308 -17.96 -54.33 14.62
CA ILE A 308 -17.00 -53.57 15.44
C ILE A 308 -16.16 -52.64 14.56
N THR A 309 -15.64 -53.11 13.44
CA THR A 309 -14.83 -52.28 12.51
C THR A 309 -15.64 -51.15 11.90
N LEU A 310 -16.92 -51.36 11.60
CA LEU A 310 -17.80 -50.34 11.06
C LEU A 310 -18.06 -49.25 12.12
N ILE A 311 -18.39 -49.65 13.35
CA ILE A 311 -18.60 -48.73 14.47
C ILE A 311 -17.33 -47.90 14.74
N THR A 312 -16.15 -48.53 14.79
CA THR A 312 -14.90 -47.80 15.03
C THR A 312 -14.54 -46.86 13.87
N ALA A 313 -14.72 -47.27 12.62
CA ALA A 313 -14.50 -46.40 11.46
C ALA A 313 -15.41 -45.16 11.49
N ILE A 314 -16.69 -45.33 11.79
CA ILE A 314 -17.64 -44.23 11.93
C ILE A 314 -17.22 -43.31 13.08
N PHE A 315 -16.85 -43.86 14.23
CA PHE A 315 -16.39 -43.06 15.37
C PHE A 315 -15.16 -42.20 15.03
N VAL A 316 -14.19 -42.75 14.29
CA VAL A 316 -13.01 -42.02 13.83
C VAL A 316 -13.38 -40.91 12.85
N VAL A 317 -14.24 -41.18 11.87
CA VAL A 317 -14.72 -40.14 10.93
C VAL A 317 -15.45 -39.03 11.68
N PHE A 318 -16.30 -39.39 12.65
CA PHE A 318 -17.02 -38.43 13.48
C PHE A 318 -16.05 -37.56 14.30
N LEU A 319 -15.01 -38.15 14.89
CA LEU A 319 -13.96 -37.42 15.61
C LEU A 319 -13.18 -36.47 14.70
N ILE A 320 -12.82 -36.89 13.49
CA ILE A 320 -12.14 -36.05 12.48
C ILE A 320 -13.01 -34.85 12.13
N VAL A 321 -14.30 -35.05 11.88
CA VAL A 321 -15.25 -33.95 11.61
C VAL A 321 -15.31 -32.99 12.78
N ILE A 322 -15.43 -33.48 14.03
CA ILE A 322 -15.44 -32.63 15.22
C ILE A 322 -14.15 -31.80 15.33
N VAL A 323 -12.99 -32.42 15.15
CA VAL A 323 -11.68 -31.74 15.23
C VAL A 323 -11.55 -30.70 14.12
N MET A 324 -11.90 -31.06 12.89
CA MET A 324 -11.81 -30.17 11.72
C MET A 324 -12.75 -28.95 11.88
N VAL A 325 -13.97 -29.17 12.38
CA VAL A 325 -14.92 -28.10 12.70
C VAL A 325 -14.40 -27.22 13.85
N SER A 326 -13.85 -27.82 14.89
CA SER A 326 -13.27 -27.07 16.02
C SER A 326 -12.10 -26.20 15.57
N ILE A 327 -11.22 -26.70 14.71
CA ILE A 327 -10.12 -25.95 14.11
C ILE A 327 -10.65 -24.83 13.22
N LEU A 328 -11.65 -25.10 12.38
CA LEU A 328 -12.27 -24.10 11.51
C LEU A 328 -12.88 -22.95 12.32
N ILE A 329 -13.68 -23.26 13.35
CA ILE A 329 -14.31 -22.26 14.22
C ILE A 329 -13.23 -21.47 14.97
N LYS A 330 -12.23 -22.14 15.55
CA LYS A 330 -11.15 -21.45 16.28
C LYS A 330 -10.36 -20.51 15.36
N THR A 331 -10.06 -20.95 14.13
CA THR A 331 -9.33 -20.16 13.14
C THR A 331 -10.16 -18.97 12.66
N LEU A 332 -11.43 -19.19 12.30
CA LEU A 332 -12.33 -18.12 11.87
C LEU A 332 -12.57 -17.12 12.99
N ASN A 333 -12.88 -17.55 14.21
CA ASN A 333 -13.10 -16.65 15.34
C ASN A 333 -11.86 -15.84 15.69
N SER A 334 -10.67 -16.46 15.68
CA SER A 334 -9.41 -15.75 15.92
C SER A 334 -9.17 -14.66 14.88
N GLN A 335 -9.29 -15.01 13.59
CA GLN A 335 -9.11 -14.07 12.48
C GLN A 335 -10.17 -12.95 12.49
N LEU A 336 -11.44 -13.28 12.76
CA LEU A 336 -12.51 -12.29 12.86
C LEU A 336 -12.31 -11.36 14.05
N THR A 337 -11.93 -11.91 15.22
CA THR A 337 -11.71 -11.11 16.43
C THR A 337 -10.51 -10.20 16.25
N MET A 338 -9.43 -10.69 15.63
CA MET A 338 -8.26 -9.86 15.32
C MET A 338 -8.59 -8.76 14.31
N LEU A 339 -9.29 -9.08 13.22
CA LEU A 339 -9.72 -8.08 12.23
C LEU A 339 -10.67 -7.05 12.86
N GLN A 340 -11.63 -7.48 13.67
CA GLN A 340 -12.56 -6.62 14.39
C GLN A 340 -11.85 -5.76 15.43
N HIS A 341 -10.92 -6.32 16.20
CA HIS A 341 -10.13 -5.61 17.20
C HIS A 341 -9.26 -4.54 16.53
N ASN A 342 -8.54 -4.90 15.47
CA ASN A 342 -7.69 -3.97 14.73
C ASN A 342 -8.54 -2.86 14.08
N LEU A 343 -9.61 -3.20 13.36
CA LEU A 343 -10.53 -2.19 12.79
C LEU A 343 -11.20 -1.31 13.85
N SER A 344 -11.57 -1.88 15.01
CA SER A 344 -12.10 -1.11 16.14
C SER A 344 -11.04 -0.18 16.73
N ASN A 345 -9.77 -0.58 16.74
CA ASN A 345 -8.67 0.28 17.19
C ASN A 345 -8.43 1.42 16.21
N VAL A 346 -8.46 1.17 14.89
CA VAL A 346 -8.44 2.25 13.88
C VAL A 346 -9.62 3.19 14.08
N SER A 347 -10.83 2.67 14.23
CA SER A 347 -12.04 3.51 14.33
C SER A 347 -12.10 4.34 15.61
N LYS A 348 -11.62 3.82 16.75
CA LYS A 348 -11.68 4.53 18.05
C LYS A 348 -10.50 5.47 18.28
N HIS A 349 -9.31 5.08 17.85
CA HIS A 349 -8.07 5.79 18.16
C HIS A 349 -7.42 6.44 16.93
N GLY A 350 -7.99 6.24 15.73
CA GLY A 350 -7.44 6.74 14.48
C GLY A 350 -6.05 6.18 14.14
N ASP A 351 -5.67 5.04 14.71
CA ASP A 351 -4.33 4.47 14.52
C ASP A 351 -4.22 3.78 13.15
N LEU A 352 -3.58 4.47 12.20
CA LEU A 352 -3.30 4.01 10.84
C LEU A 352 -1.95 3.27 10.73
N THR A 353 -1.19 3.16 11.83
CA THR A 353 0.12 2.48 11.85
C THR A 353 -0.01 0.98 12.09
N ILE A 354 -1.18 0.52 12.49
CA ILE A 354 -1.42 -0.90 12.79
C ILE A 354 -1.44 -1.72 11.51
N ASP A 355 -0.78 -2.88 11.55
CA ASP A 355 -0.90 -3.87 10.48
C ASP A 355 -2.17 -4.69 10.70
N VAL A 356 -3.14 -4.49 9.82
CA VAL A 356 -4.39 -5.27 9.78
C VAL A 356 -4.24 -6.52 8.92
N ALA A 357 -3.13 -6.72 8.21
CA ALA A 357 -2.89 -7.86 7.34
C ALA A 357 -2.86 -9.17 8.13
N LEU A 358 -3.79 -10.05 7.81
CA LEU A 358 -3.84 -11.42 8.30
C LEU A 358 -2.93 -12.25 7.40
N ASP A 359 -2.07 -13.06 8.00
CA ASP A 359 -1.30 -14.09 7.29
C ASP A 359 -2.22 -15.26 6.93
N SER A 360 -3.11 -15.02 5.97
CA SER A 360 -4.04 -16.01 5.46
C SER A 360 -4.29 -15.82 3.97
N ASN A 361 -4.51 -16.95 3.29
CA ASN A 361 -4.86 -16.99 1.85
C ASN A 361 -6.36 -17.23 1.62
N ASN A 362 -7.17 -17.19 2.69
CA ASN A 362 -8.63 -17.27 2.60
C ASN A 362 -9.26 -15.90 2.31
N GLU A 363 -10.58 -15.87 2.20
CA GLU A 363 -11.37 -14.66 1.93
C GLU A 363 -11.13 -13.56 2.96
N LEU A 364 -10.94 -13.92 4.25
CA LEU A 364 -10.62 -12.95 5.30
C LEU A 364 -9.23 -12.35 5.13
N GLY A 365 -8.24 -13.13 4.69
CA GLY A 365 -6.90 -12.64 4.34
C GLY A 365 -6.92 -11.66 3.16
N VAL A 366 -7.74 -11.91 2.13
CA VAL A 366 -7.92 -10.99 1.01
C VAL A 366 -8.57 -9.67 1.47
N ILE A 367 -9.64 -9.75 2.27
CA ILE A 367 -10.32 -8.57 2.82
C ILE A 367 -9.35 -7.76 3.68
N SER A 368 -8.64 -8.43 4.59
CA SER A 368 -7.66 -7.83 5.47
C SER A 368 -6.54 -7.11 4.71
N LYS A 369 -5.98 -7.72 3.65
CA LYS A 369 -4.98 -7.07 2.77
C LYS A 369 -5.56 -5.86 2.04
N ALA A 370 -6.81 -5.93 1.57
CA ALA A 370 -7.48 -4.79 0.94
C ALA A 370 -7.69 -3.63 1.92
N VAL A 371 -8.18 -3.93 3.14
CA VAL A 371 -8.28 -2.96 4.23
C VAL A 371 -6.92 -2.37 4.56
N ASN A 372 -5.86 -3.18 4.65
CA ASN A 372 -4.51 -2.71 4.92
C ASN A 372 -4.04 -1.71 3.86
N ARG A 373 -4.25 -2.03 2.57
CA ARG A 373 -3.94 -1.10 1.47
C ARG A 373 -4.72 0.21 1.59
N THR A 374 -6.00 0.15 1.99
CA THR A 374 -6.78 1.36 2.24
C THR A 374 -6.23 2.17 3.41
N LEU A 375 -5.83 1.52 4.53
CA LEU A 375 -5.21 2.22 5.66
C LEU A 375 -3.87 2.85 5.28
N LEU A 376 -3.03 2.14 4.52
CA LEU A 376 -1.78 2.69 3.99
C LEU A 376 -2.03 3.87 3.05
N ALA A 377 -3.02 3.78 2.16
CA ALA A 377 -3.39 4.91 1.31
C ALA A 377 -3.89 6.11 2.13
N ILE A 378 -4.68 5.89 3.18
CA ILE A 378 -5.10 6.96 4.10
C ILE A 378 -3.90 7.51 4.87
N ARG A 379 -2.97 6.66 5.32
CA ARG A 379 -1.73 7.08 5.99
C ARG A 379 -0.87 7.95 5.08
N ASP A 380 -0.68 7.55 3.83
CA ASP A 380 0.06 8.31 2.82
C ASP A 380 -0.63 9.64 2.53
N LEU A 381 -1.97 9.67 2.44
CA LEU A 381 -2.75 10.90 2.29
C LEU A 381 -2.58 11.83 3.50
N ILE A 382 -2.65 11.32 4.74
CA ILE A 382 -2.45 12.12 5.95
C ILE A 382 -0.99 12.60 6.07
N THR A 383 -0.02 11.77 5.66
CA THR A 383 1.40 12.15 5.63
C THR A 383 1.67 13.24 4.59
N GLY A 384 1.11 13.09 3.39
CA GLY A 384 1.14 14.11 2.34
C GLY A 384 0.44 15.39 2.77
N LEU A 385 -0.70 15.27 3.47
CA LEU A 385 -1.40 16.41 4.07
C LEU A 385 -0.54 17.09 5.14
N ALA A 386 0.14 16.34 6.00
CA ALA A 386 1.05 16.89 7.01
C ALA A 386 2.19 17.69 6.37
N GLN A 387 2.78 17.14 5.30
CA GLN A 387 3.83 17.83 4.55
C GLN A 387 3.29 19.06 3.81
N SER A 388 2.07 18.99 3.30
CA SER A 388 1.38 20.12 2.67
C SER A 388 1.08 21.22 3.68
N VAL A 389 0.56 20.90 4.86
CA VAL A 389 0.33 21.85 5.96
C VAL A 389 1.64 22.46 6.43
N ALA A 390 2.70 21.67 6.64
CA ALA A 390 4.01 22.22 7.01
C ALA A 390 4.58 23.16 5.94
N THR A 391 4.39 22.83 4.66
CA THR A 391 4.80 23.69 3.54
C THR A 391 3.94 24.95 3.47
N SER A 392 2.62 24.83 3.67
CA SER A 392 1.66 25.92 3.71
C SER A 392 1.94 26.88 4.87
N THR A 393 2.29 26.37 6.06
CA THR A 393 2.69 27.19 7.22
C THR A 393 3.99 27.93 6.95
N ARG A 394 5.01 27.28 6.36
CA ARG A 394 6.24 27.99 5.95
C ARG A 394 5.96 29.06 4.91
N LEU A 395 5.13 28.74 3.91
CA LEU A 395 4.74 29.69 2.86
C LEU A 395 3.97 30.88 3.46
N GLY A 396 2.99 30.61 4.33
CA GLY A 396 2.24 31.63 5.06
C GLY A 396 3.18 32.55 5.85
N ASN A 397 4.09 31.99 6.64
CA ASN A 397 5.08 32.80 7.38
C ASN A 397 5.94 33.67 6.44
N SER A 398 6.38 33.11 5.30
CA SER A 398 7.17 33.85 4.31
C SER A 398 6.35 34.95 3.61
N VAL A 399 5.05 34.72 3.37
CA VAL A 399 4.12 35.72 2.82
C VAL A 399 3.84 36.82 3.86
N ALA A 400 3.65 36.47 5.14
CA ALA A 400 3.51 37.46 6.21
C ALA A 400 4.76 38.33 6.35
N GLU A 401 5.95 37.72 6.34
CA GLU A 401 7.22 38.46 6.37
C GLU A 401 7.35 39.37 5.14
N SER A 402 7.00 38.88 3.95
CA SER A 402 6.97 39.68 2.72
C SER A 402 5.97 40.84 2.82
N ALA A 403 4.77 40.62 3.35
CA ALA A 403 3.77 41.65 3.56
C ALA A 403 4.27 42.73 4.55
N THR A 404 4.91 42.33 5.65
CA THR A 404 5.53 43.31 6.58
C THR A 404 6.67 44.09 5.93
N THR A 405 7.43 43.45 5.04
CA THR A 405 8.51 44.11 4.29
C THR A 405 7.93 45.11 3.28
N ILE A 406 6.91 44.72 2.52
CA ILE A 406 6.21 45.60 1.56
C ILE A 406 5.60 46.80 2.30
N HIS A 407 4.94 46.57 3.44
CA HIS A 407 4.39 47.66 4.25
C HIS A 407 5.48 48.66 4.67
N ARG A 408 6.62 48.17 5.19
CA ARG A 408 7.75 49.03 5.59
C ARG A 408 8.36 49.77 4.40
N GLU A 409 8.57 49.10 3.27
CA GLU A 409 9.14 49.70 2.06
C GLU A 409 8.20 50.72 1.42
N SER A 410 6.89 50.47 1.44
CA SER A 410 5.88 51.43 1.01
C SER A 410 5.89 52.69 1.90
N GLU A 411 5.93 52.55 3.23
CA GLU A 411 6.07 53.70 4.14
C GLU A 411 7.35 54.51 3.89
N LEU A 412 8.47 53.82 3.62
CA LEU A 412 9.73 54.48 3.28
C LEU A 412 9.65 55.18 1.91
N THR A 413 9.04 54.54 0.92
CA THR A 413 8.82 55.11 -0.42
C THR A 413 7.93 56.34 -0.33
N GLN A 414 6.89 56.31 0.51
CA GLN A 414 6.01 57.44 0.77
C GLN A 414 6.76 58.64 1.37
N LYS A 415 7.63 58.38 2.35
CA LYS A 415 8.51 59.40 2.95
C LYS A 415 9.49 59.96 1.92
N ARG A 416 10.11 59.10 1.11
CA ARG A 416 11.04 59.51 0.05
C ARG A 416 10.34 60.35 -1.01
N ALA A 417 9.16 59.94 -1.47
CA ALA A 417 8.33 60.70 -2.40
C ALA A 417 8.02 62.10 -1.84
N THR A 418 7.64 62.20 -0.56
CA THR A 418 7.41 63.49 0.11
C THR A 418 8.66 64.38 0.13
N SER A 419 9.83 63.80 0.43
CA SER A 419 11.10 64.54 0.39
C SER A 419 11.47 64.98 -1.03
N ILE A 420 11.24 64.14 -2.05
CA ILE A 420 11.48 64.49 -3.46
C ILE A 420 10.52 65.58 -3.89
N ALA A 421 9.23 65.51 -3.54
CA ALA A 421 8.26 66.58 -3.82
C ALA A 421 8.73 67.91 -3.25
N THR A 422 9.22 67.91 -2.01
CA THR A 422 9.78 69.11 -1.36
C THR A 422 11.01 69.63 -2.11
N ALA A 423 11.92 68.75 -2.51
CA ALA A 423 13.12 69.13 -3.27
C ALA A 423 12.78 69.68 -4.67
N VAL A 424 11.76 69.12 -5.32
CA VAL A 424 11.26 69.57 -6.63
C VAL A 424 10.57 70.93 -6.52
N GLU A 425 9.82 71.19 -5.45
CA GLU A 425 9.25 72.51 -5.17
C GLU A 425 10.37 73.55 -4.99
N GLN A 426 11.39 73.24 -4.19
CA GLN A 426 12.57 74.10 -4.03
C GLN A 426 13.33 74.31 -5.33
N MET A 427 13.45 73.28 -6.17
CA MET A 427 14.09 73.37 -7.49
C MET A 427 13.29 74.28 -8.42
N THR A 428 11.96 74.16 -8.44
CA THR A 428 11.07 75.02 -9.23
C THR A 428 11.20 76.49 -8.80
N GLN A 429 11.24 76.75 -7.49
CA GLN A 429 11.48 78.09 -6.96
C GLN A 429 12.86 78.62 -7.39
N THR A 430 13.91 77.81 -7.24
CA THR A 430 15.28 78.20 -7.61
C THR A 430 15.39 78.48 -9.11
N SER A 431 14.77 77.67 -9.97
CA SER A 431 14.73 77.92 -11.42
C SER A 431 14.03 79.24 -11.74
N ARG A 432 12.92 79.58 -11.07
CA ARG A 432 12.28 80.89 -11.23
C ARG A 432 13.21 82.04 -10.81
N GLU A 433 13.89 81.91 -9.69
CA GLU A 433 14.86 82.91 -9.21
C GLU A 433 16.04 83.09 -10.18
N ILE A 434 16.54 82.00 -10.78
CA ILE A 434 17.59 82.04 -11.81
C ILE A 434 17.08 82.74 -13.07
N ALA A 435 15.86 82.45 -13.53
CA ALA A 435 15.27 83.10 -14.70
C ALA A 435 15.11 84.61 -14.47
N LEU A 436 14.63 85.03 -13.29
CA LEU A 436 14.53 86.44 -12.91
C LEU A 436 15.91 87.11 -12.84
N SER A 437 16.89 86.43 -12.24
CA SER A 437 18.26 86.93 -12.13
C SER A 437 18.93 87.06 -13.50
N ALA A 438 18.68 86.11 -14.40
CA ALA A 438 19.11 86.17 -15.78
C ALA A 438 18.46 87.36 -16.52
N GLY A 439 17.16 87.59 -16.34
CA GLY A 439 16.47 88.77 -16.87
C GLY A 439 17.10 90.09 -16.41
N SER A 440 17.35 90.24 -15.10
CA SER A 440 18.00 91.43 -14.55
C SER A 440 19.46 91.60 -15.03
N THR A 441 20.17 90.49 -15.23
CA THR A 441 21.53 90.49 -15.80
C THR A 441 21.50 90.95 -17.26
N LEU A 442 20.52 90.50 -18.04
CA LEU A 442 20.33 90.92 -19.42
C LEU A 442 20.05 92.43 -19.51
N GLU A 443 19.15 92.95 -18.68
CA GLU A 443 18.87 94.40 -18.58
C GLU A 443 20.14 95.20 -18.21
N SER A 444 20.90 94.73 -17.21
CA SER A 444 22.14 95.36 -16.78
C SER A 444 23.21 95.35 -17.88
N SER A 445 23.32 94.25 -18.63
CA SER A 445 24.20 94.16 -19.80
C SER A 445 23.78 95.11 -20.91
N GLN A 446 22.48 95.23 -21.20
CA GLN A 446 21.99 96.19 -22.19
C GLN A 446 22.27 97.64 -21.78
N ALA A 447 22.13 97.96 -20.49
CA ALA A 447 22.50 99.26 -19.96
C ALA A 447 24.01 99.53 -20.08
N LEU A 448 24.86 98.53 -19.81
CA LEU A 448 26.32 98.64 -19.99
C LEU A 448 26.72 98.81 -21.46
N ASP A 449 26.04 98.13 -22.39
CA ASP A 449 26.24 98.30 -23.83
C ASP A 449 25.93 99.74 -24.26
N HIS A 450 24.81 100.31 -23.78
CA HIS A 450 24.43 101.69 -24.04
C HIS A 450 25.44 102.69 -23.45
N LEU A 451 25.87 102.49 -22.19
CA LEU A 451 26.89 103.33 -21.55
C LEU A 451 28.25 103.25 -22.26
N ALA A 452 28.62 102.08 -22.78
CA ALA A 452 29.82 101.92 -23.58
C ALA A 452 29.73 102.70 -24.90
N ASP A 453 28.57 102.72 -25.57
CA ASP A 453 28.34 103.52 -26.77
C ASP A 453 28.40 105.03 -26.47
N GLU A 454 27.80 105.49 -25.36
CA GLU A 454 27.92 106.87 -24.90
C GLU A 454 29.38 107.26 -24.60
N ALA A 455 30.12 106.39 -23.91
CA ALA A 455 31.54 106.61 -23.62
C ALA A 455 32.39 106.65 -24.89
N ALA A 456 32.10 105.81 -25.89
CA ALA A 456 32.77 105.85 -27.19
C ALA A 456 32.49 107.17 -27.92
N ALA A 457 31.23 107.62 -27.95
CA ALA A 457 30.84 108.89 -28.55
C ALA A 457 31.49 110.11 -27.85
N ALA A 458 31.57 110.07 -26.52
CA ALA A 458 32.24 111.11 -25.72
C ALA A 458 33.75 111.16 -26.04
N ASN A 459 34.42 110.02 -26.14
CA ASN A 459 35.84 109.96 -26.51
C ASN A 459 36.09 110.50 -27.93
N ILE A 460 35.21 110.20 -28.90
CA ILE A 460 35.28 110.80 -30.25
C ILE A 460 35.20 112.33 -30.17
N THR A 461 34.26 112.85 -29.37
CA THR A 461 34.07 114.29 -29.18
C THR A 461 35.27 114.96 -28.51
N ILE A 462 35.86 114.32 -27.49
CA ILE A 462 37.08 114.79 -26.81
C ILE A 462 38.25 114.81 -27.78
N LYS A 463 38.42 113.75 -28.58
CA LYS A 463 39.45 113.68 -29.61
C LYS A 463 39.34 114.84 -30.60
N THR A 464 38.15 115.10 -31.14
CA THR A 464 37.92 116.23 -32.05
C THR A 464 38.22 117.58 -31.38
N SER A 465 37.87 117.73 -30.10
CA SER A 465 38.15 118.95 -29.34
C SER A 465 39.65 119.17 -29.09
N ILE A 466 40.40 118.09 -28.81
CA ILE A 466 41.85 118.12 -28.64
C ILE A 466 42.55 118.42 -29.97
N ASP A 467 42.09 117.83 -31.08
CA ASP A 467 42.63 118.12 -32.41
C ASP A 467 42.46 119.61 -32.77
N ASN A 468 41.28 120.18 -32.51
CA ASN A 468 41.02 121.62 -32.68
C ASN A 468 41.92 122.48 -31.77
N LEU A 469 42.09 122.07 -30.50
CA LEU A 469 42.97 122.76 -29.55
C LEU A 469 44.43 122.74 -30.01
N SER A 470 44.89 121.61 -30.55
CA SER A 470 46.23 121.48 -31.09
C SER A 470 46.45 122.41 -32.29
N GLN A 471 45.45 122.59 -33.15
CA GLN A 471 45.51 123.54 -34.26
C GLN A 471 45.60 124.99 -33.75
N GLN A 472 44.74 125.38 -32.81
CA GLN A 472 44.78 126.72 -32.20
C GLN A 472 46.11 127.01 -31.52
N MET A 473 46.69 126.02 -30.83
CA MET A 473 48.01 126.15 -30.21
C MET A 473 49.10 126.42 -31.25
N GLN A 474 49.05 125.73 -32.39
CA GLN A 474 50.03 125.92 -33.46
C GLN A 474 49.94 127.31 -34.09
N GLU A 475 48.73 127.88 -34.20
CA GLU A 475 48.51 129.26 -34.63
C GLU A 475 49.08 130.29 -33.62
N VAL A 476 48.90 130.05 -32.31
CA VAL A 476 49.46 130.90 -31.26
C VAL A 476 50.98 130.81 -31.22
N GLU A 477 51.56 129.62 -31.36
CA GLU A 477 53.01 129.41 -31.44
C GLU A 477 53.60 130.19 -32.63
N SER A 478 52.99 130.06 -33.81
CA SER A 478 53.40 130.80 -35.01
C SER A 478 53.33 132.32 -34.79
N SER A 479 52.22 132.82 -34.23
CA SER A 479 52.02 134.26 -34.00
C SER A 479 52.99 134.82 -32.97
N ALA A 480 53.26 134.09 -31.88
CA ALA A 480 54.23 134.47 -30.87
C ALA A 480 55.67 134.43 -31.42
N GLY A 481 55.98 133.45 -32.28
CA GLY A 481 57.25 133.38 -33.02
C GLY A 481 57.48 134.63 -33.87
N THR A 482 56.51 135.00 -34.71
CA THR A 482 56.57 136.22 -35.54
C THR A 482 56.67 137.49 -34.68
N MET A 483 55.95 137.56 -33.56
CA MET A 483 56.10 138.67 -32.60
C MET A 483 57.53 138.75 -32.06
N GLY A 484 58.13 137.61 -31.70
CA GLY A 484 59.53 137.57 -31.24
C GLY A 484 60.53 138.09 -32.27
N GLU A 485 60.31 137.82 -33.55
CA GLU A 485 61.12 138.36 -34.65
C GLU A 485 60.94 139.87 -34.81
N HIS A 486 59.70 140.38 -34.78
CA HIS A 486 59.43 141.82 -34.86
C HIS A 486 60.00 142.59 -33.69
N LEU A 487 59.90 142.07 -32.46
CA LEU A 487 60.49 142.71 -31.28
C LEU A 487 62.02 142.83 -31.41
N ALA A 488 62.69 141.79 -31.93
CA ALA A 488 64.13 141.83 -32.18
C ALA A 488 64.52 142.87 -33.24
N GLN A 489 63.71 143.02 -34.30
CA GLN A 489 63.91 144.06 -35.31
C GLN A 489 63.75 145.47 -34.71
N ILE A 490 62.73 145.70 -33.88
CA ILE A 490 62.49 147.01 -33.24
C ILE A 490 63.63 147.33 -32.26
N SER A 491 64.14 146.37 -31.48
CA SER A 491 65.32 146.58 -30.63
C SER A 491 66.53 147.05 -31.44
N GLY A 492 66.80 146.45 -32.60
CA GLY A 492 67.88 146.90 -33.49
C GLY A 492 67.68 148.34 -34.01
N ILE A 493 66.44 148.76 -34.27
CA ILE A 493 66.12 150.15 -34.62
C ILE A 493 66.38 151.08 -33.43
N LEU A 494 65.99 150.69 -32.22
CA LEU A 494 66.21 151.51 -31.01
C LEU A 494 67.68 151.67 -30.65
N ASP A 495 68.50 150.64 -30.82
CA ASP A 495 69.96 150.78 -30.68
C ASP A 495 70.51 151.84 -31.65
N THR A 496 69.93 151.91 -32.85
CA THR A 496 70.27 152.96 -33.82
C THR A 496 69.79 154.34 -33.36
N ILE A 497 68.56 154.45 -32.83
CA ILE A 497 68.01 155.73 -32.30
C ILE A 497 68.79 156.21 -31.08
N ASN A 498 69.19 155.31 -30.19
CA ASN A 498 70.04 155.60 -29.04
C ASN A 498 71.37 156.16 -29.54
N ASN A 499 72.07 155.44 -30.42
CA ASN A 499 73.30 155.95 -31.05
C ASN A 499 73.12 157.33 -31.72
N LEU A 500 72.00 157.55 -32.41
CA LEU A 500 71.69 158.85 -33.02
C LEU A 500 71.46 159.95 -31.97
N SER A 501 70.79 159.61 -30.88
CA SER A 501 70.53 160.51 -29.75
C SER A 501 71.83 160.82 -28.99
N ASP A 502 72.78 159.87 -28.88
CA ASP A 502 74.15 160.07 -28.37
C ASP A 502 74.90 161.09 -29.20
N GLN A 503 74.91 160.89 -30.51
CA GLN A 503 75.53 161.83 -31.43
C GLN A 503 74.87 163.20 -31.38
N THR A 504 73.52 163.25 -31.34
CA THR A 504 72.77 164.51 -31.30
C THR A 504 73.00 165.27 -29.99
N ASN A 505 73.05 164.57 -28.85
CA ASN A 505 73.37 165.17 -27.55
C ASN A 505 74.79 165.74 -27.51
N LEU A 506 75.75 165.03 -28.13
CA LEU A 506 77.15 165.49 -28.26
C LEU A 506 77.26 166.73 -29.16
N LEU A 507 76.59 166.72 -30.31
CA LEU A 507 76.52 167.87 -31.22
C LEU A 507 75.88 169.08 -30.55
N ALA A 508 74.79 168.86 -29.83
CA ALA A 508 74.07 169.89 -29.10
C ALA A 508 74.87 170.46 -27.93
N LEU A 509 75.60 169.62 -27.19
CA LEU A 509 76.51 170.07 -26.14
C LEU A 509 77.64 170.94 -26.71
N ASN A 510 78.24 170.53 -27.83
CA ASN A 510 79.27 171.32 -28.52
C ASN A 510 78.71 172.66 -29.02
N ALA A 511 77.49 172.67 -29.54
CA ALA A 511 76.81 173.90 -29.96
C ALA A 511 76.48 174.83 -28.77
N ALA A 512 76.09 174.28 -27.61
CA ALA A 512 75.80 175.07 -26.41
C ALA A 512 77.08 175.70 -25.83
N ILE A 513 78.19 174.95 -25.85
CA ILE A 513 79.53 175.45 -25.46
C ILE A 513 79.93 176.65 -26.34
N GLU A 514 79.79 176.54 -27.66
CA GLU A 514 80.22 177.61 -28.56
C GLU A 514 79.27 178.83 -28.52
N ALA A 515 77.98 178.60 -28.27
CA ALA A 515 77.01 179.67 -28.09
C ALA A 515 77.20 180.46 -26.79
N ALA A 516 77.59 179.81 -25.69
CA ALA A 516 77.99 180.50 -24.45
C ALA A 516 79.23 181.39 -24.66
N ARG A 517 80.13 180.97 -25.56
CA ARG A 517 81.38 181.68 -25.90
C ARG A 517 81.16 182.98 -26.66
N ALA A 518 80.09 183.09 -27.45
CA ALA A 518 79.75 184.28 -28.21
C ALA A 518 79.07 185.40 -27.38
N GLY A 519 78.86 185.20 -26.07
CA GLY A 519 78.31 186.22 -25.17
C GLY A 519 76.89 186.68 -25.56
N GLU A 520 76.62 187.99 -25.49
CA GLU A 520 75.31 188.59 -25.87
C GLU A 520 74.88 188.24 -27.30
N HIS A 521 75.83 187.98 -28.22
CA HIS A 521 75.54 187.56 -29.60
C HIS A 521 75.14 186.07 -29.73
N GLY A 522 75.40 185.24 -28.72
CA GLY A 522 75.20 183.79 -28.74
C GLY A 522 73.96 183.28 -27.99
N ARG A 523 73.24 184.15 -27.26
CA ARG A 523 72.06 183.76 -26.45
C ARG A 523 71.01 182.96 -27.21
N GLY A 524 70.72 183.35 -28.46
CA GLY A 524 69.74 182.63 -29.29
C GLY A 524 70.17 181.22 -29.66
N PHE A 525 71.45 181.02 -29.97
CA PHE A 525 72.02 179.71 -30.30
C PHE A 525 72.17 178.80 -29.08
N ALA A 526 72.48 179.36 -27.91
CA ALA A 526 72.65 178.59 -26.68
C ALA A 526 71.33 177.96 -26.25
N VAL A 527 70.23 178.71 -26.35
CA VAL A 527 68.89 178.22 -26.07
C VAL A 527 68.52 177.07 -27.01
N VAL A 528 68.77 177.20 -28.32
CA VAL A 528 68.48 176.13 -29.28
C VAL A 528 69.35 174.89 -29.04
N ALA A 529 70.63 175.07 -28.72
CA ALA A 529 71.53 173.96 -28.47
C ALA A 529 71.19 173.21 -27.16
N ASP A 530 70.85 173.92 -26.08
CA ASP A 530 70.35 173.27 -24.86
C ASP A 530 69.00 172.59 -25.10
N GLU A 531 68.13 173.15 -25.94
CA GLU A 531 66.85 172.53 -26.33
C GLU A 531 67.09 171.23 -27.12
N VAL A 532 68.00 171.22 -28.10
CA VAL A 532 68.37 170.01 -28.85
C VAL A 532 69.04 168.98 -27.94
N ARG A 533 69.83 169.41 -26.95
CA ARG A 533 70.47 168.54 -25.96
C ARG A 533 69.44 167.89 -25.05
N GLN A 534 68.46 168.66 -24.58
CA GLN A 534 67.32 168.13 -23.84
C GLN A 534 66.50 167.17 -24.70
N LEU A 535 66.21 167.50 -25.97
CA LEU A 535 65.52 166.62 -26.91
C LEU A 535 66.26 165.30 -27.15
N ALA A 536 67.58 165.35 -27.33
CA ALA A 536 68.39 164.15 -27.52
C ALA A 536 68.47 163.29 -26.26
N THR A 537 68.61 163.91 -25.08
CA THR A 537 68.57 163.20 -23.79
C THR A 537 67.19 162.61 -23.51
N ALA A 538 66.12 163.35 -23.82
CA ALA A 538 64.74 162.87 -23.72
C ALA A 538 64.45 161.75 -24.74
N SER A 539 65.03 161.81 -25.94
CA SER A 539 64.93 160.78 -26.98
C SER A 539 65.64 159.48 -26.56
N ARG A 540 66.86 159.56 -26.00
CA ARG A 540 67.53 158.40 -25.40
C ARG A 540 66.72 157.83 -24.24
N GLY A 541 66.31 158.69 -23.31
CA GLY A 541 65.50 158.26 -22.16
C GLY A 541 64.16 157.63 -22.55
N SER A 542 63.59 158.02 -23.69
CA SER A 542 62.40 157.39 -24.26
C SER A 542 62.73 156.06 -24.94
N SER A 543 63.82 156.00 -25.70
CA SER A 543 64.30 154.79 -26.37
C SER A 543 64.72 153.70 -25.38
N ASP A 544 65.41 154.04 -24.28
CA ASP A 544 65.75 153.10 -23.20
C ASP A 544 64.50 152.55 -22.52
N LYS A 545 63.46 153.40 -22.33
CA LYS A 545 62.15 152.93 -21.83
C LYS A 545 61.49 151.98 -22.82
N ILE A 546 61.55 152.24 -24.12
CA ILE A 546 60.99 151.34 -25.15
C ILE A 546 61.82 150.04 -25.19
N SER A 547 63.14 150.09 -25.11
CA SER A 547 64.02 148.92 -25.07
C SER A 547 63.68 148.02 -23.88
N SER A 548 63.52 148.60 -22.68
CA SER A 548 63.05 147.85 -21.50
C SER A 548 61.65 147.23 -21.70
N LEU A 549 60.75 147.92 -22.39
CA LEU A 549 59.43 147.39 -22.73
C LEU A 549 59.52 146.24 -23.75
N LEU A 550 60.41 146.33 -24.75
CA LEU A 550 60.65 145.27 -25.73
C LEU A 550 61.29 144.04 -25.09
N ASP A 551 62.27 144.21 -24.20
CA ASP A 551 62.84 143.09 -23.43
C ASP A 551 61.74 142.39 -22.62
N THR A 552 60.85 143.16 -22.01
CA THR A 552 59.68 142.62 -21.30
C THR A 552 58.75 141.87 -22.26
N LEU A 553 58.47 142.41 -23.45
CA LEU A 553 57.63 141.76 -24.46
C LEU A 553 58.30 140.49 -25.04
N GLN A 554 59.63 140.49 -25.21
CA GLN A 554 60.41 139.33 -25.66
C GLN A 554 60.32 138.21 -24.62
N GLN A 555 60.48 138.54 -23.33
CA GLN A 555 60.30 137.59 -22.23
C GLN A 555 58.87 137.07 -22.17
N VAL A 556 57.86 137.92 -22.38
CA VAL A 556 56.45 137.50 -22.43
C VAL A 556 56.21 136.56 -23.62
N SER A 557 56.73 136.87 -24.81
CA SER A 557 56.60 136.00 -25.99
C SER A 557 57.26 134.63 -25.76
N SER A 558 58.46 134.60 -25.20
CA SER A 558 59.14 133.34 -24.84
C SER A 558 58.34 132.53 -23.81
N LYS A 559 57.74 133.19 -22.80
CA LYS A 559 56.82 132.53 -21.86
C LYS A 559 55.57 131.98 -22.54
N VAL A 560 55.01 132.68 -23.53
CA VAL A 560 53.86 132.21 -24.32
C VAL A 560 54.23 130.96 -25.11
N ILE A 561 55.36 130.96 -25.84
CA ILE A 561 55.83 129.80 -26.61
C ILE A 561 56.06 128.59 -25.68
N SER A 562 56.73 128.79 -24.54
CA SER A 562 56.92 127.73 -23.54
C SER A 562 55.59 127.23 -22.95
N GLY A 563 54.63 128.13 -22.72
CA GLY A 563 53.28 127.79 -22.28
C GLY A 563 52.52 126.96 -23.31
N VAL A 564 52.59 127.33 -24.59
CA VAL A 564 52.00 126.59 -25.70
C VAL A 564 52.65 125.23 -25.87
N GLY A 565 53.98 125.12 -25.79
CA GLY A 565 54.70 123.84 -25.86
C GLY A 565 54.29 122.86 -24.75
N ARG A 566 54.12 123.35 -23.51
CA ARG A 566 53.57 122.54 -22.41
C ARG A 566 52.13 122.10 -22.69
N SER A 567 51.31 123.00 -23.21
CA SER A 567 49.90 122.71 -23.49
C SER A 567 49.73 121.72 -24.66
N ALA A 568 50.60 121.79 -25.68
CA ALA A 568 50.65 120.82 -26.77
C ALA A 568 51.08 119.42 -26.29
N SER A 569 52.01 119.35 -25.33
CA SER A 569 52.36 118.08 -24.68
C SER A 569 51.18 117.49 -23.91
N ALA A 570 50.47 118.31 -23.13
CA ALA A 570 49.28 117.90 -22.40
C ALA A 570 48.13 117.45 -23.33
N ALA A 571 47.98 118.11 -24.49
CA ALA A 571 47.02 117.70 -25.52
C ALA A 571 47.34 116.31 -26.10
N ARG A 572 48.62 116.01 -26.39
CA ARG A 572 49.03 114.67 -26.89
C ARG A 572 48.83 113.57 -25.85
N GLU A 573 49.11 113.87 -24.59
CA GLU A 573 48.85 112.94 -23.48
C GLU A 573 47.34 112.67 -23.35
N SER A 574 46.52 113.72 -23.43
CA SER A 574 45.05 113.62 -23.42
C SER A 574 44.50 112.82 -24.60
N LEU A 575 45.10 112.94 -25.79
CA LEU A 575 44.75 112.12 -26.96
C LEU A 575 45.07 110.64 -26.75
N THR A 576 46.20 110.35 -26.11
CA THR A 576 46.60 108.98 -25.76
C THR A 576 45.62 108.37 -24.76
N LEU A 577 45.26 109.12 -23.71
CA LEU A 577 44.25 108.72 -22.73
C LEU A 577 42.87 108.49 -23.37
N THR A 578 42.48 109.35 -24.31
CA THR A 578 41.21 109.22 -25.06
C THR A 578 41.17 107.93 -25.88
N LYS A 579 42.29 107.55 -26.52
CA LYS A 579 42.41 106.28 -27.25
C LYS A 579 42.30 105.08 -26.31
N THR A 580 42.92 105.14 -25.14
CA THR A 580 42.73 104.10 -24.10
C THR A 580 41.28 104.05 -23.63
N GLY A 581 40.60 105.20 -23.49
CA GLY A 581 39.17 105.30 -23.18
C GLY A 581 38.28 104.63 -24.22
N GLU A 582 38.55 104.86 -25.51
CA GLU A 582 37.85 104.22 -26.63
C GLU A 582 38.04 102.69 -26.64
N GLN A 583 39.27 102.21 -26.43
CA GLN A 583 39.54 100.77 -26.31
C GLN A 583 38.81 100.16 -25.12
N THR A 584 38.80 100.84 -23.98
CA THR A 584 38.10 100.40 -22.77
C THR A 584 36.59 100.31 -23.01
N ALA A 585 35.99 101.32 -23.66
CA ALA A 585 34.57 101.30 -24.02
C ALA A 585 34.22 100.11 -24.93
N ASN A 586 35.04 99.83 -25.95
CA ASN A 586 34.86 98.67 -26.83
C ASN A 586 34.98 97.32 -26.09
N THR A 587 35.90 97.20 -25.14
CA THR A 587 36.02 95.99 -24.31
C THR A 587 34.81 95.81 -23.39
N VAL A 588 34.29 96.89 -22.80
CA VAL A 588 33.07 96.87 -21.98
C VAL A 588 31.88 96.43 -22.83
N LYS A 589 31.73 96.97 -24.04
CA LYS A 589 30.69 96.58 -25.01
C LYS A 589 30.73 95.08 -25.34
N GLN A 590 31.90 94.55 -25.67
CA GLN A 590 32.06 93.11 -25.97
C GLN A 590 31.72 92.24 -24.74
N SER A 591 32.15 92.67 -23.55
CA SER A 591 31.86 91.96 -22.30
C SER A 591 30.37 92.01 -21.95
N ALA A 592 29.71 93.16 -22.13
CA ALA A 592 28.28 93.32 -21.93
C ALA A 592 27.47 92.40 -22.84
N SER A 593 27.85 92.31 -24.13
CA SER A 593 27.24 91.39 -25.11
C SER A 593 27.44 89.91 -24.74
N ALA A 594 28.64 89.52 -24.31
CA ALA A 594 28.91 88.16 -23.85
C ALA A 594 28.07 87.78 -22.62
N VAL A 595 27.95 88.70 -21.65
CA VAL A 595 27.12 88.51 -20.44
C VAL A 595 25.62 88.45 -20.80
N ALA A 596 25.16 89.25 -21.76
CA ALA A 596 23.79 89.17 -22.27
C ALA A 596 23.48 87.81 -22.90
N GLN A 597 24.41 87.27 -23.70
CA GLN A 597 24.26 85.94 -24.29
C GLN A 597 24.23 84.83 -23.22
N GLN A 598 25.07 84.95 -22.19
CA GLN A 598 25.08 84.02 -21.06
C GLN A 598 23.76 84.09 -20.28
N ALA A 599 23.24 85.30 -20.04
CA ALA A 599 21.96 85.50 -19.38
C ALA A 599 20.80 84.85 -20.15
N ASN A 600 20.73 85.01 -21.48
CA ASN A 600 19.73 84.33 -22.30
C ASN A 600 19.83 82.80 -22.18
N THR A 601 21.05 82.26 -22.19
CA THR A 601 21.27 80.81 -22.02
C THR A 601 20.84 80.33 -20.63
N MET A 602 21.11 81.10 -19.58
CA MET A 602 20.65 80.81 -18.22
C MET A 602 19.12 80.84 -18.10
N SER A 603 18.45 81.81 -18.73
CA SER A 603 16.99 81.88 -18.74
C SER A 603 16.37 80.66 -19.43
N ALA A 604 16.89 80.27 -20.60
CA ALA A 604 16.43 79.08 -21.32
C ALA A 604 16.67 77.78 -20.51
N ALA A 605 17.83 77.66 -19.86
CA ALA A 605 18.14 76.53 -18.99
C ALA A 605 17.22 76.47 -17.77
N ALA A 606 16.91 77.62 -17.17
CA ALA A 606 15.99 77.72 -16.04
C ALA A 606 14.55 77.37 -16.42
N GLU A 607 14.08 77.79 -17.60
CA GLU A 607 12.76 77.42 -18.12
C GLU A 607 12.66 75.90 -18.37
N GLN A 608 13.67 75.31 -19.01
CA GLN A 608 13.75 73.86 -19.21
C GLN A 608 13.80 73.10 -17.87
N GLN A 609 14.52 73.61 -16.88
CA GLN A 609 14.57 73.03 -15.54
C GLN A 609 13.22 73.12 -14.82
N SER A 610 12.46 74.21 -15.00
CA SER A 610 11.10 74.34 -14.47
C SER A 610 10.14 73.30 -15.07
N VAL A 611 10.17 73.11 -16.39
CA VAL A 611 9.34 72.08 -17.07
C VAL A 611 9.72 70.68 -16.59
N THR A 612 11.02 70.42 -16.44
CA THR A 612 11.50 69.13 -15.92
C THR A 612 11.06 68.91 -14.47
N SER A 613 11.10 69.95 -13.64
CA SER A 613 10.62 69.89 -12.26
C SER A 613 9.14 69.56 -12.18
N GLU A 614 8.30 70.14 -13.03
CA GLU A 614 6.86 69.85 -13.09
C GLU A 614 6.59 68.38 -13.49
N MET A 615 7.35 67.85 -14.45
CA MET A 615 7.27 66.43 -14.80
C MET A 615 7.66 65.52 -13.63
N ILE A 616 8.76 65.83 -12.94
CA ILE A 616 9.19 65.05 -11.76
C ILE A 616 8.13 65.14 -10.65
N ALA A 617 7.51 66.29 -10.42
CA ALA A 617 6.44 66.44 -9.44
C ALA A 617 5.26 65.49 -9.73
N LYS A 618 4.87 65.38 -11.01
CA LYS A 618 3.81 64.46 -11.44
C LYS A 618 4.20 62.99 -11.26
N ASP A 619 5.44 62.63 -11.56
CA ASP A 619 5.94 61.27 -11.36
C ASP A 619 6.00 60.92 -9.87
N VAL A 620 6.35 61.87 -9.00
CA VAL A 620 6.37 61.69 -7.54
C VAL A 620 4.98 61.41 -6.98
N VAL A 621 3.93 62.09 -7.48
CA VAL A 621 2.54 61.78 -7.13
C VAL A 621 2.18 60.35 -7.53
N SER A 622 2.58 59.92 -8.73
CA SER A 622 2.33 58.55 -9.21
C SER A 622 3.05 57.50 -8.35
N VAL A 623 4.27 57.80 -7.89
CA VAL A 623 5.02 56.94 -6.94
C VAL A 623 4.34 56.87 -5.58
N GLN A 624 3.77 57.98 -5.09
CA GLN A 624 3.00 58.01 -3.85
C GLN A 624 1.72 57.17 -3.96
N GLU A 625 0.98 57.25 -5.06
CA GLU A 625 -0.20 56.40 -5.31
C GLU A 625 0.18 54.92 -5.39
N ALA A 626 1.29 54.58 -6.07
CA ALA A 626 1.79 53.21 -6.14
C ALA A 626 2.16 52.67 -4.75
N ALA A 627 2.84 53.46 -3.92
CA ALA A 627 3.16 53.09 -2.55
C ALA A 627 1.89 52.84 -1.70
N LEU A 628 0.87 53.69 -1.81
CA LEU A 628 -0.42 53.47 -1.13
C LEU A 628 -1.09 52.17 -1.57
N HIS A 629 -1.06 51.86 -2.86
CA HIS A 629 -1.60 50.61 -3.37
C HIS A 629 -0.81 49.40 -2.85
N GLU A 630 0.52 49.46 -2.80
CA GLU A 630 1.36 48.41 -2.19
C GLU A 630 1.05 48.18 -0.71
N PHE A 631 0.75 49.24 0.04
CA PHE A 631 0.33 49.17 1.44
C PHE A 631 -0.99 48.41 1.60
N GLU A 632 -1.97 48.68 0.74
CA GLU A 632 -3.25 47.98 0.74
C GLU A 632 -3.08 46.49 0.42
N VAL A 633 -2.27 46.17 -0.60
CA VAL A 633 -1.93 44.78 -0.97
C VAL A 633 -1.25 44.06 0.19
N ALA A 634 -0.33 44.71 0.90
CA ALA A 634 0.31 44.12 2.08
C ALA A 634 -0.70 43.78 3.19
N ASN A 635 -1.70 44.63 3.44
CA ASN A 635 -2.76 44.35 4.42
C ASN A 635 -3.65 43.17 3.98
N GLN A 636 -4.00 43.08 2.69
CA GLN A 636 -4.75 41.95 2.16
C GLN A 636 -3.95 40.64 2.27
N LEU A 637 -2.65 40.65 1.97
CA LEU A 637 -1.76 39.49 2.13
C LEU A 637 -1.66 39.04 3.58
N LYS A 638 -1.63 39.99 4.53
CA LYS A 638 -1.64 39.68 5.96
C LYS A 638 -2.93 38.98 6.38
N ALA A 639 -4.09 39.52 5.99
CA ALA A 639 -5.39 38.89 6.27
C ALA A 639 -5.52 37.48 5.68
N LEU A 640 -5.08 37.30 4.42
CA LEU A 640 -5.04 35.98 3.77
C LEU A 640 -4.13 34.99 4.51
N THR A 641 -3.02 35.48 5.05
CA THR A 641 -2.09 34.64 5.82
C THR A 641 -2.70 34.21 7.16
N ASP A 642 -3.43 35.09 7.84
CA ASP A 642 -4.15 34.76 9.08
C ASP A 642 -5.22 33.67 8.82
N ASP A 643 -5.95 33.76 7.70
CA ASP A 643 -6.90 32.75 7.27
C ASP A 643 -6.21 31.41 6.94
N LEU A 644 -5.08 31.44 6.21
CA LEU A 644 -4.26 30.25 5.92
C LEU A 644 -3.74 29.59 7.21
N GLN A 645 -3.29 30.39 8.18
CA GLN A 645 -2.83 29.88 9.47
C GLN A 645 -3.97 29.22 10.25
N THR A 646 -5.15 29.84 10.25
CA THR A 646 -6.36 29.28 10.89
C THR A 646 -6.75 27.94 10.26
N ASN A 647 -6.71 27.85 8.93
CA ASN A 647 -6.99 26.61 8.21
C ASN A 647 -5.92 25.53 8.50
N ASN A 648 -4.64 25.89 8.50
CA ASN A 648 -3.56 24.96 8.84
C ASN A 648 -3.71 24.41 10.27
N ILE A 649 -4.08 25.25 11.26
CA ILE A 649 -4.36 24.80 12.64
C ILE A 649 -5.54 23.83 12.68
N LEU A 650 -6.59 24.07 11.90
CA LEU A 650 -7.74 23.18 11.80
C LEU A 650 -7.34 21.82 11.17
N LEU A 651 -6.53 21.84 10.12
CA LEU A 651 -6.00 20.63 9.47
C LEU A 651 -5.08 19.86 10.42
N GLU A 652 -4.17 20.52 11.13
CA GLU A 652 -3.33 19.90 12.17
C GLU A 652 -4.19 19.26 13.28
N ARG A 653 -5.24 19.94 13.75
CA ARG A 653 -6.15 19.40 14.75
C ARG A 653 -6.88 18.16 14.23
N THR A 654 -7.33 18.19 12.98
CA THR A 654 -8.01 17.05 12.34
C THR A 654 -7.06 15.87 12.16
N MET A 655 -5.82 16.13 11.76
CA MET A 655 -4.77 15.12 11.65
C MET A 655 -4.39 14.52 13.00
N LYS A 656 -4.41 15.29 14.10
CA LYS A 656 -4.16 14.77 15.47
C LYS A 656 -5.15 13.69 15.92
N ASN A 657 -6.31 13.60 15.28
CA ASN A 657 -7.25 12.50 15.51
C ASN A 657 -6.76 11.17 14.92
N PHE A 658 -5.72 11.20 14.09
CA PHE A 658 -5.11 10.03 13.47
C PHE A 658 -3.67 9.86 13.96
N LYS A 659 -3.27 8.63 14.25
CA LYS A 659 -1.88 8.25 14.45
C LYS A 659 -1.36 7.64 13.15
N TYR A 660 -0.48 8.35 12.46
CA TYR A 660 -0.04 8.02 11.09
C TYR A 660 1.48 8.05 10.91
N GLN A 661 2.22 8.55 11.91
CA GLN A 661 3.68 8.53 11.92
C GLN A 661 4.20 7.19 12.39
#